data_AF-A0AB73NPT3-F1
#
_entry.id   AF-A0AB73NPT3-F1
#
_cell.length_a   1.000
_cell.length_b   1.000
_cell.length_c   1.000
_cell.angle_alpha   90.00
_cell.angle_beta   90.00
_cell.angle_gamma   90.00
#
_symmetry.space_group_name_H-M   'P 1'
#
loop_
_entity.id
_entity.type
_entity.pdbx_description
1 polymer ?
#
loop_
_entity_poly.entity_id
_entity_poly.type
_entity_poly.pdbx_seq_one_letter_code
_entity_poly.pdbx_strand_id
1 'polypeptide(L)'
;MTVSTEINHEEYVGNGVTSVFPYRFRILKASNMVVVSIAPNGTETTLILNTGFTVSGVGSYAGGNVTLPNPLPEGWGLTLTRVLPAIQETDLRNQGTFFAETHEDAFDYLTMLIQQVGSWFTLALRKPTFLSKFYDAKKNRIANLADPVSAQDAVTKGYADSVVQLNLNKTLRVPESFIEELPDKTSRSGKLLAFNDQGRPIVVLPESGSAADVLVTLASISGYSYLGELQSVADFIGFVKQDGARVNLKSWHKGWAATAEGKPVGGGSFIYRANVPKAKHNGGTHISPTVPWDGLQSSIAAYLTGAGETDPTGLGCWVRDYQCKVNLTWFGTRGDGATDDVASIQAFRDYLVSQPKKKKGYIPAGVYSHSSGPNWAVKGIHLVGDGKHNTILKCTTSTRAFNIDASEYGQAVVYDVVVENLCIEGHVTCQNLLYVENTSHITMRNVNSREANPLTGTALKLLFTVASVFENFTCSINEQAMVSRPYYGIHLGVSPSRNLKSTCNQFKNPIIEGVMGSGIRLTSADLNTFIGGTSEANGQYGVTLDAGSRMNTFKGMGFESNPTADILDGGTNTVIKQCYTGTAIILLNTSKRAQISGGLHERIETQTGCDSAEISNLTINYFKKGNGGYVDNGFATAWVRIWDEILQAYVYPKKPRTAITVGATPFTYSNDSRGFESVLMVGGNVTQILFKRDADTANMGTSSGQIFLAPGDQLVISYSTAPAMSRIPMGENHT
;
A
#
# COMPACT_ATOMS: atom_id res chain seq x y z
N MET A 1 -23.46 -90.36 -46.22
CA MET A 1 -24.18 -89.30 -45.49
C MET A 1 -24.66 -89.88 -44.18
N THR A 2 -23.96 -89.52 -43.11
CA THR A 2 -23.98 -90.19 -41.82
C THR A 2 -24.51 -89.27 -40.70
N VAL A 3 -24.47 -87.95 -40.88
CA VAL A 3 -25.32 -87.00 -40.14
C VAL A 3 -26.50 -86.56 -41.00
N SER A 4 -27.70 -87.11 -40.74
CA SER A 4 -28.91 -86.87 -41.55
C SER A 4 -29.99 -86.03 -40.84
N THR A 5 -29.70 -85.48 -39.66
CA THR A 5 -30.63 -84.65 -38.86
C THR A 5 -29.98 -83.32 -38.54
N GLU A 6 -30.76 -82.23 -38.55
CA GLU A 6 -30.32 -80.89 -38.11
C GLU A 6 -30.39 -80.73 -36.58
N ILE A 7 -31.04 -81.67 -35.90
CA ILE A 7 -31.26 -81.62 -34.45
C ILE A 7 -29.98 -82.05 -33.73
N ASN A 8 -29.52 -81.24 -32.79
CA ASN A 8 -28.37 -81.53 -31.92
C ASN A 8 -28.72 -81.43 -30.42
N HIS A 9 -29.97 -81.08 -30.11
CA HIS A 9 -30.50 -80.98 -28.76
C HIS A 9 -31.98 -81.41 -28.72
N GLU A 10 -32.45 -81.80 -27.55
CA GLU A 10 -33.87 -82.08 -27.28
C GLU A 10 -34.25 -81.46 -25.93
N GLU A 11 -35.50 -81.03 -25.83
CA GLU A 11 -36.07 -80.44 -24.62
C GLU A 11 -37.24 -81.28 -24.13
N TYR A 12 -37.30 -81.50 -22.82
CA TYR A 12 -38.35 -82.26 -22.15
C TYR A 12 -38.90 -81.49 -20.96
N VAL A 13 -40.17 -81.73 -20.65
CA VAL A 13 -40.82 -81.25 -19.43
C VAL A 13 -41.11 -82.45 -18.54
N GLY A 14 -40.73 -82.35 -17.27
CA GLY A 14 -40.96 -83.37 -16.28
C GLY A 14 -42.43 -83.48 -15.90
N ASN A 15 -42.88 -84.72 -15.77
CA ASN A 15 -44.22 -85.11 -15.31
C ASN A 15 -44.17 -85.83 -13.95
N GLY A 16 -43.00 -85.87 -13.30
CA GLY A 16 -42.78 -86.58 -12.03
C GLY A 16 -42.68 -88.10 -12.13
N VAL A 17 -42.84 -88.69 -13.33
CA VAL A 17 -42.91 -90.16 -13.52
C VAL A 17 -41.86 -90.66 -14.52
N THR A 18 -41.60 -89.93 -15.60
CA THR A 18 -40.66 -90.32 -16.66
C THR A 18 -39.21 -90.15 -16.22
N SER A 19 -38.41 -91.22 -16.32
CA SER A 19 -36.96 -91.22 -16.03
C SER A 19 -36.10 -91.51 -17.27
N VAL A 20 -36.69 -91.94 -18.39
CA VAL A 20 -36.00 -92.25 -19.64
C VAL A 20 -36.42 -91.27 -20.72
N PHE A 21 -35.45 -90.56 -21.28
CA PHE A 21 -35.65 -89.50 -22.27
C PHE A 21 -34.88 -89.86 -23.55
N PRO A 22 -35.57 -90.07 -24.68
CA PRO A 22 -34.89 -90.38 -25.93
C PRO A 22 -34.09 -89.17 -26.43
N TYR A 23 -33.09 -89.40 -27.27
CA TYR A 23 -32.47 -88.35 -28.09
C TYR A 23 -32.27 -88.89 -29.49
N ARG A 24 -32.54 -88.07 -30.51
CA ARG A 24 -32.62 -88.51 -31.93
C ARG A 24 -31.44 -88.05 -32.78
N PHE A 25 -30.32 -87.75 -32.13
CA PHE A 25 -29.09 -87.27 -32.76
C PHE A 25 -27.90 -88.14 -32.37
N ARG A 26 -26.97 -88.36 -33.30
CA ARG A 26 -25.78 -89.19 -33.05
C ARG A 26 -24.82 -88.47 -32.10
N ILE A 27 -24.37 -89.17 -31.05
CA ILE A 27 -23.24 -88.75 -30.19
C ILE A 27 -22.07 -89.71 -30.39
N LEU A 28 -20.83 -89.21 -30.39
CA LEU A 28 -19.64 -90.03 -30.70
C LEU A 28 -19.10 -90.75 -29.45
N LYS A 29 -19.13 -90.07 -28.30
CA LYS A 29 -18.73 -90.58 -26.99
C LYS A 29 -19.85 -90.27 -25.99
N ALA A 30 -20.01 -91.08 -24.95
CA ALA A 30 -20.99 -90.83 -23.88
C ALA A 30 -20.81 -89.44 -23.24
N SER A 31 -19.56 -88.99 -23.11
CA SER A 31 -19.19 -87.67 -22.59
C SER A 31 -19.57 -86.50 -23.51
N ASN A 32 -19.98 -86.75 -24.76
CA ASN A 32 -20.50 -85.70 -25.64
C ASN A 32 -21.96 -85.35 -25.36
N MET A 33 -22.64 -86.09 -24.47
CA MET A 33 -23.97 -85.72 -24.02
C MET A 33 -23.86 -84.81 -22.80
N VAL A 34 -24.42 -83.60 -22.90
CA VAL A 34 -24.59 -82.67 -21.79
C VAL A 34 -26.07 -82.60 -21.45
N VAL A 35 -26.39 -82.85 -20.19
CA VAL A 35 -27.75 -82.86 -19.69
C VAL A 35 -27.91 -81.76 -18.65
N VAL A 36 -28.85 -80.86 -18.86
CA VAL A 36 -29.14 -79.75 -17.93
C VAL A 36 -30.59 -79.82 -17.52
N SER A 37 -30.86 -79.83 -16.22
CA SER A 37 -32.20 -79.66 -15.68
C SER A 37 -32.42 -78.22 -15.22
N ILE A 38 -33.66 -77.74 -15.31
CA ILE A 38 -34.04 -76.41 -14.84
C ILE A 38 -35.26 -76.52 -13.93
N ALA A 39 -35.16 -75.94 -12.74
CA ALA A 39 -36.27 -75.86 -11.80
C ALA A 39 -37.26 -74.74 -12.19
N PRO A 40 -38.53 -74.79 -11.72
CA PRO A 40 -39.54 -73.76 -12.03
C PRO A 40 -39.16 -72.32 -11.65
N ASN A 41 -38.21 -72.14 -10.73
CA ASN A 41 -37.68 -70.83 -10.33
C ASN A 41 -36.56 -70.30 -11.25
N GLY A 42 -36.22 -71.04 -12.32
CA GLY A 42 -35.17 -70.68 -13.28
C GLY A 42 -33.76 -71.12 -12.90
N THR A 43 -33.58 -71.88 -11.81
CA THR A 43 -32.26 -72.41 -11.44
C THR A 43 -31.87 -73.59 -12.33
N GLU A 44 -30.82 -73.42 -13.12
CA GLU A 44 -30.25 -74.47 -13.97
C GLU A 44 -29.20 -75.32 -13.24
N THR A 45 -29.16 -76.62 -13.51
CA THR A 45 -28.17 -77.56 -12.98
C THR A 45 -27.69 -78.50 -14.08
N THR A 46 -26.38 -78.50 -14.35
CA THR A 46 -25.77 -79.49 -15.27
C THR A 46 -25.60 -80.83 -14.53
N LEU A 47 -26.22 -81.88 -15.05
CA LEU A 47 -26.14 -83.22 -14.48
C LEU A 47 -24.82 -83.91 -14.88
N ILE A 48 -24.27 -84.72 -13.98
CA ILE A 48 -22.99 -85.39 -14.17
C ILE A 48 -23.21 -86.79 -14.75
N LEU A 49 -22.47 -87.17 -15.79
CA LEU A 49 -22.55 -88.50 -16.40
C LEU A 49 -22.17 -89.60 -15.38
N ASN A 50 -22.91 -90.71 -15.40
CA ASN A 50 -22.83 -91.88 -14.51
C ASN A 50 -23.34 -91.69 -13.07
N THR A 51 -23.52 -90.46 -12.58
CA THR A 51 -24.11 -90.20 -11.24
C THR A 51 -25.46 -89.49 -11.31
N GLY A 52 -25.59 -88.49 -12.18
CA GLY A 52 -26.82 -87.74 -12.42
C GLY A 52 -27.63 -88.23 -13.62
N PHE A 53 -27.00 -88.91 -14.58
CA PHE A 53 -27.67 -89.60 -15.69
C PHE A 53 -26.78 -90.69 -16.29
N THR A 54 -27.37 -91.66 -16.98
CA THR A 54 -26.66 -92.60 -17.86
C THR A 54 -27.13 -92.43 -19.30
N VAL A 55 -26.30 -92.81 -20.27
CA VAL A 55 -26.61 -92.67 -21.70
C VAL A 55 -26.42 -94.00 -22.42
N SER A 56 -27.37 -94.33 -23.29
CA SER A 56 -27.36 -95.50 -24.16
C SER A 56 -27.44 -95.06 -25.62
N GLY A 57 -27.09 -95.94 -26.56
CA GLY A 57 -27.12 -95.64 -28.00
C GLY A 57 -25.97 -94.74 -28.49
N VAL A 58 -24.84 -94.68 -27.77
CA VAL A 58 -23.63 -93.98 -28.22
C VAL A 58 -23.16 -94.56 -29.57
N GLY A 59 -22.82 -93.69 -30.52
CA GLY A 59 -22.42 -94.06 -31.88
C GLY A 59 -23.58 -94.35 -32.84
N SER A 60 -24.80 -94.54 -32.34
CA SER A 60 -26.01 -94.84 -33.14
C SER A 60 -26.46 -93.64 -33.98
N TYR A 61 -26.74 -93.89 -35.26
CA TYR A 61 -27.29 -92.89 -36.18
C TYR A 61 -28.70 -92.43 -35.80
N ALA A 62 -29.51 -93.31 -35.18
CA ALA A 62 -30.86 -92.99 -34.72
C ALA A 62 -30.89 -92.32 -33.33
N GLY A 63 -29.73 -92.14 -32.70
CA GLY A 63 -29.60 -91.70 -31.31
C GLY A 63 -29.88 -92.84 -30.32
N GLY A 64 -30.30 -92.48 -29.11
CA GLY A 64 -30.45 -93.39 -27.98
C GLY A 64 -31.29 -92.82 -26.85
N ASN A 65 -31.02 -93.21 -25.60
CA ASN A 65 -31.74 -92.69 -24.43
C ASN A 65 -30.79 -92.16 -23.36
N VAL A 66 -31.20 -91.08 -22.71
CA VAL A 66 -30.69 -90.59 -21.44
C VAL A 66 -31.60 -91.09 -20.33
N THR A 67 -31.05 -91.77 -19.33
CA THR A 67 -31.80 -92.28 -18.18
C THR A 67 -31.35 -91.56 -16.91
N LEU A 68 -32.29 -90.90 -16.24
CA LEU A 68 -32.08 -90.26 -14.95
C LEU A 68 -32.25 -91.29 -13.81
N PRO A 69 -31.50 -91.18 -12.70
CA PRO A 69 -31.64 -92.09 -11.56
C PRO A 69 -32.98 -91.95 -10.83
N ASN A 70 -33.60 -90.77 -10.91
CA ASN A 70 -34.95 -90.49 -10.42
C ASN A 70 -35.78 -89.86 -11.55
N PRO A 71 -37.11 -90.06 -11.59
CA PRO A 71 -37.99 -89.34 -12.53
C PRO A 71 -37.78 -87.83 -12.50
N LEU A 72 -37.85 -87.18 -13.66
CA LEU A 72 -37.77 -85.72 -13.75
C LEU A 72 -39.01 -85.11 -13.06
N PRO A 73 -38.84 -84.32 -11.99
CA PRO A 73 -39.98 -83.81 -11.21
C PRO A 73 -40.95 -82.98 -12.04
N GLU A 74 -42.22 -82.92 -11.63
CA GLU A 74 -43.25 -82.16 -12.35
C GLU A 74 -42.89 -80.66 -12.46
N GLY A 75 -43.03 -80.11 -13.66
CA GLY A 75 -42.76 -78.69 -13.94
C GLY A 75 -41.28 -78.34 -14.14
N TRP A 76 -40.36 -79.30 -14.00
CA TRP A 76 -38.95 -79.10 -14.34
C TRP A 76 -38.72 -79.25 -15.83
N GLY A 77 -37.79 -78.48 -16.39
CA GLY A 77 -37.28 -78.69 -17.74
C GLY A 77 -36.04 -79.57 -17.74
N LEU A 78 -35.79 -80.26 -18.86
CA LEU A 78 -34.57 -81.02 -19.11
C LEU A 78 -34.13 -80.83 -20.55
N THR A 79 -32.86 -80.49 -20.73
CA THR A 79 -32.21 -80.31 -22.03
C THR A 79 -31.17 -81.39 -22.20
N LEU A 80 -31.23 -82.11 -23.33
CA LEU A 80 -30.22 -83.07 -23.76
C LEU A 80 -29.51 -82.46 -24.96
N THR A 81 -28.21 -82.19 -24.86
CA THR A 81 -27.47 -81.49 -25.92
C THR A 81 -26.18 -82.22 -26.26
N ARG A 82 -25.92 -82.39 -27.56
CA ARG A 82 -24.60 -82.83 -28.03
C ARG A 82 -23.60 -81.68 -27.95
N VAL A 83 -22.54 -81.89 -27.17
CA VAL A 83 -21.39 -80.98 -27.09
C VAL A 83 -20.11 -81.71 -27.51
N LEU A 84 -19.49 -81.21 -28.57
CA LEU A 84 -18.19 -81.66 -29.08
C LEU A 84 -17.12 -80.60 -28.80
N PRO A 85 -15.89 -81.01 -28.42
CA PRO A 85 -14.74 -80.13 -28.44
C PRO A 85 -14.48 -79.60 -29.87
N ALA A 86 -14.19 -78.31 -30.02
CA ALA A 86 -13.87 -77.72 -31.33
C ALA A 86 -12.41 -77.99 -31.73
N ILE A 87 -12.04 -79.27 -31.88
CA ILE A 87 -10.70 -79.73 -32.27
C ILE A 87 -10.79 -80.68 -33.46
N GLN A 88 -9.70 -80.80 -34.22
CA GLN A 88 -9.57 -81.82 -35.25
C GLN A 88 -8.86 -83.04 -34.65
N GLU A 89 -9.59 -84.14 -34.44
CA GLU A 89 -9.01 -85.39 -33.86
C GLU A 89 -8.26 -86.23 -34.92
N THR A 90 -8.57 -86.07 -36.21
CA THR A 90 -8.04 -86.92 -37.30
C THR A 90 -6.96 -86.20 -38.10
N ASP A 91 -5.77 -86.80 -38.16
CA ASP A 91 -4.63 -86.39 -39.00
C ASP A 91 -4.50 -87.30 -40.23
N LEU A 92 -4.67 -86.74 -41.43
CA LEU A 92 -4.64 -87.48 -42.69
C LEU A 92 -3.21 -87.51 -43.27
N ARG A 93 -2.61 -88.70 -43.32
CA ARG A 93 -1.24 -88.88 -43.85
C ARG A 93 -1.20 -88.95 -45.38
N ASN A 94 -0.20 -88.30 -45.98
CA ASN A 94 0.00 -88.34 -47.44
C ASN A 94 0.46 -89.74 -47.91
N GLN A 95 -0.06 -90.19 -49.06
CA GLN A 95 0.22 -91.49 -49.70
C GLN A 95 -0.15 -92.76 -48.90
N GLY A 96 -1.03 -92.64 -47.90
CA GLY A 96 -1.62 -93.79 -47.20
C GLY A 96 -2.81 -94.43 -47.95
N THR A 97 -3.19 -95.65 -47.57
CA THR A 97 -4.39 -96.33 -48.09
C THR A 97 -5.65 -95.50 -47.80
N PHE A 98 -6.52 -95.32 -48.80
CA PHE A 98 -7.76 -94.55 -48.64
C PHE A 98 -8.81 -95.32 -47.83
N PHE A 99 -9.02 -94.94 -46.57
CA PHE A 99 -10.11 -95.42 -45.73
C PHE A 99 -11.24 -94.39 -45.73
N ALA A 100 -12.33 -94.72 -46.43
CA ALA A 100 -13.50 -93.84 -46.54
C ALA A 100 -14.10 -93.49 -45.16
N GLU A 101 -14.13 -94.45 -44.23
CA GLU A 101 -14.69 -94.26 -42.89
C GLU A 101 -13.97 -93.16 -42.10
N THR A 102 -12.63 -93.10 -42.18
CA THR A 102 -11.83 -92.06 -41.51
C THR A 102 -12.15 -90.64 -42.02
N HIS A 103 -12.51 -90.51 -43.30
CA HIS A 103 -12.90 -89.23 -43.88
C HIS A 103 -14.35 -88.86 -43.49
N GLU A 104 -15.28 -89.81 -43.54
CA GLU A 104 -16.67 -89.59 -43.14
C GLU A 104 -16.76 -89.25 -41.64
N ASP A 105 -16.01 -89.91 -40.75
CA ASP A 105 -15.98 -89.56 -39.32
C ASP A 105 -15.47 -88.13 -39.07
N ALA A 106 -14.46 -87.69 -39.84
CA ALA A 106 -13.95 -86.32 -39.75
C ALA A 106 -14.96 -85.28 -40.28
N PHE A 107 -15.65 -85.58 -41.39
CA PHE A 107 -16.70 -84.71 -41.94
C PHE A 107 -17.95 -84.67 -41.06
N ASP A 108 -18.34 -85.79 -40.47
CA ASP A 108 -19.40 -85.89 -39.47
C ASP A 108 -19.08 -85.00 -38.27
N TYR A 109 -17.87 -85.11 -37.71
CA TYR A 109 -17.43 -84.30 -36.58
C TYR A 109 -17.55 -82.79 -36.87
N LEU A 110 -17.07 -82.35 -38.04
CA LEU A 110 -17.19 -80.95 -38.48
C LEU A 110 -18.65 -80.53 -38.68
N THR A 111 -19.47 -81.38 -39.29
CA THR A 111 -20.90 -81.11 -39.49
C THR A 111 -21.64 -80.98 -38.15
N MET A 112 -21.30 -81.84 -37.19
CA MET A 112 -21.85 -81.79 -35.84
C MET A 112 -21.42 -80.52 -35.08
N LEU A 113 -20.17 -80.05 -35.26
CA LEU A 113 -19.71 -78.77 -34.71
C LEU A 113 -20.46 -77.58 -35.33
N ILE A 114 -20.75 -77.62 -36.64
CA ILE A 114 -21.54 -76.57 -37.31
C ILE A 114 -22.96 -76.52 -36.73
N GLN A 115 -23.61 -77.66 -36.51
CA GLN A 115 -24.93 -77.71 -35.86
C GLN A 115 -24.89 -77.14 -34.44
N GLN A 116 -23.84 -77.43 -33.67
CA GLN A 116 -23.63 -76.87 -32.33
C GLN A 116 -23.52 -75.34 -32.36
N VAL A 117 -22.71 -74.79 -33.27
CA VAL A 117 -22.58 -73.33 -33.44
C VAL A 117 -23.92 -72.71 -33.86
N GLY A 118 -24.65 -73.35 -34.78
CA GLY A 118 -25.99 -72.93 -35.19
C GLY A 118 -26.97 -72.85 -34.01
N SER A 119 -26.91 -73.83 -33.10
CA SER A 119 -27.72 -73.85 -31.88
C SER A 119 -27.34 -72.75 -30.89
N TRP A 120 -26.06 -72.37 -30.77
CA TRP A 120 -25.70 -71.24 -29.90
C TRP A 120 -26.26 -69.90 -30.42
N PHE A 121 -26.35 -69.72 -31.74
CA PHE A 121 -26.95 -68.51 -32.32
C PHE A 121 -28.46 -68.41 -32.11
N THR A 122 -29.17 -69.49 -31.75
CA THR A 122 -30.59 -69.40 -31.38
C THR A 122 -30.79 -68.84 -29.97
N LEU A 123 -29.77 -68.95 -29.11
CA LEU A 123 -29.74 -68.43 -27.74
C LEU A 123 -29.20 -66.99 -27.65
N ALA A 124 -28.48 -66.53 -28.68
CA ALA A 124 -27.93 -65.18 -28.73
C ALA A 124 -29.00 -64.11 -29.00
N LEU A 125 -28.80 -62.92 -28.40
CA LEU A 125 -29.60 -61.74 -28.72
C LEU A 125 -29.25 -61.29 -30.15
N ARG A 126 -30.21 -61.37 -31.07
CA ARG A 126 -29.98 -61.09 -32.50
C ARG A 126 -31.05 -60.19 -33.10
N LYS A 127 -30.71 -59.61 -34.25
CA LYS A 127 -31.67 -58.94 -35.12
C LYS A 127 -32.58 -60.00 -35.76
N PRO A 128 -33.91 -59.80 -35.82
CA PRO A 128 -34.81 -60.72 -36.52
C PRO A 128 -34.49 -60.91 -38.00
N THR A 129 -34.10 -59.82 -38.67
CA THR A 129 -33.71 -59.81 -40.09
C THR A 129 -32.53 -58.85 -40.30
N PHE A 130 -31.88 -58.91 -41.47
CA PHE A 130 -30.84 -57.94 -41.83
C PHE A 130 -31.34 -56.48 -41.84
N LEU A 131 -32.64 -56.27 -42.15
CA LEU A 131 -33.27 -54.94 -42.21
C LEU A 131 -33.71 -54.39 -40.86
N SER A 132 -33.86 -55.23 -39.83
CA SER A 132 -34.29 -54.78 -38.50
C SER A 132 -33.30 -53.73 -37.96
N LYS A 133 -33.76 -52.78 -37.14
CA LYS A 133 -32.88 -51.80 -36.47
C LYS A 133 -32.85 -52.00 -34.94
N PHE A 134 -33.28 -53.16 -34.49
CA PHE A 134 -33.39 -53.54 -33.10
C PHE A 134 -32.97 -55.00 -32.92
N TYR A 135 -32.56 -55.32 -31.70
CA TYR A 135 -32.39 -56.69 -31.25
C TYR A 135 -33.67 -57.18 -30.58
N ASP A 136 -34.13 -58.38 -30.90
CA ASP A 136 -35.36 -58.94 -30.35
C ASP A 136 -35.04 -59.98 -29.26
N ALA A 137 -35.39 -59.66 -28.02
CA ALA A 137 -35.24 -60.57 -26.88
C ALA A 137 -36.36 -61.63 -26.81
N LYS A 138 -37.35 -61.62 -27.71
CA LYS A 138 -38.47 -62.58 -27.78
C LYS A 138 -39.24 -62.72 -26.47
N LYS A 139 -39.44 -61.58 -25.78
CA LYS A 139 -40.04 -61.50 -24.43
C LYS A 139 -39.22 -62.16 -23.30
N ASN A 140 -38.00 -62.62 -23.56
CA ASN A 140 -37.08 -63.03 -22.51
C ASN A 140 -36.53 -61.81 -21.78
N ARG A 141 -36.26 -61.97 -20.48
CA ARG A 141 -35.64 -60.93 -19.64
C ARG A 141 -34.16 -60.77 -20.01
N ILE A 142 -33.71 -59.52 -20.16
CA ILE A 142 -32.29 -59.17 -20.18
C ILE A 142 -31.87 -58.81 -18.75
N ALA A 143 -30.92 -59.53 -18.19
CA ALA A 143 -30.45 -59.35 -16.81
C ALA A 143 -28.93 -59.16 -16.76
N ASN A 144 -28.43 -58.62 -15.64
CA ASN A 144 -26.99 -58.39 -15.38
C ASN A 144 -26.33 -57.37 -16.33
N LEU A 145 -27.06 -56.33 -16.74
CA LEU A 145 -26.49 -55.15 -17.41
C LEU A 145 -25.69 -54.31 -16.39
N ALA A 146 -24.57 -53.74 -16.83
CA ALA A 146 -23.86 -52.70 -16.07
C ALA A 146 -24.66 -51.38 -16.09
N ASP A 147 -24.31 -50.45 -15.20
CA ASP A 147 -24.91 -49.11 -15.21
C ASP A 147 -24.50 -48.32 -16.47
N PRO A 148 -25.40 -47.49 -17.02
CA PRO A 148 -25.18 -46.74 -18.26
C PRO A 148 -24.07 -45.68 -18.08
N VAL A 149 -23.20 -45.53 -19.08
CA VAL A 149 -22.13 -44.52 -19.11
C VAL A 149 -22.40 -43.47 -20.19
N SER A 150 -22.88 -43.91 -21.36
CA SER A 150 -23.20 -43.06 -22.51
C SER A 150 -24.70 -42.84 -22.66
N ALA A 151 -25.09 -41.78 -23.36
CA ALA A 151 -26.49 -41.35 -23.47
C ALA A 151 -27.41 -42.37 -24.19
N GLN A 152 -26.85 -43.31 -24.96
CA GLN A 152 -27.62 -44.35 -25.67
C GLN A 152 -27.51 -45.73 -25.01
N ASP A 153 -26.89 -45.85 -23.83
CA ASP A 153 -26.77 -47.12 -23.13
C ASP A 153 -28.14 -47.57 -22.58
N ALA A 154 -28.36 -48.89 -22.52
CA ALA A 154 -29.54 -49.44 -21.85
C ALA A 154 -29.44 -49.22 -20.33
N VAL A 155 -30.57 -48.91 -19.68
CA VAL A 155 -30.60 -48.60 -18.24
C VAL A 155 -31.11 -49.79 -17.43
N THR A 156 -30.48 -50.06 -16.28
CA THR A 156 -31.03 -51.00 -15.30
C THR A 156 -32.25 -50.37 -14.61
N LYS A 157 -33.19 -51.20 -14.14
CA LYS A 157 -34.32 -50.72 -13.32
C LYS A 157 -33.82 -49.97 -12.08
N GLY A 158 -32.76 -50.48 -11.44
CA GLY A 158 -32.16 -49.86 -10.26
C GLY A 158 -31.59 -48.47 -10.54
N TYR A 159 -30.88 -48.28 -11.66
CA TYR A 159 -30.41 -46.98 -12.09
C TYR A 159 -31.58 -46.00 -12.31
N ALA A 160 -32.60 -46.41 -13.07
CA ALA A 160 -33.78 -45.58 -13.32
C ALA A 160 -34.50 -45.17 -12.02
N ASP A 161 -34.76 -46.12 -11.12
CA ASP A 161 -35.41 -45.85 -9.82
C ASP A 161 -34.58 -44.89 -8.96
N SER A 162 -33.25 -45.03 -8.97
CA SER A 162 -32.35 -44.16 -8.20
C SER A 162 -32.36 -42.71 -8.68
N VAL A 163 -32.35 -42.50 -10.01
CA VAL A 163 -32.46 -41.16 -10.61
C VAL A 163 -33.81 -40.53 -10.27
N VAL A 164 -34.89 -41.31 -10.34
CA VAL A 164 -36.24 -40.84 -9.97
C VAL A 164 -36.31 -40.45 -8.48
N GLN A 165 -35.78 -41.28 -7.58
CA GLN A 165 -35.74 -40.98 -6.15
C GLN A 165 -34.88 -39.75 -5.82
N LEU A 166 -33.75 -39.56 -6.48
CA LEU A 166 -32.89 -38.39 -6.31
C LEU A 166 -33.62 -37.08 -6.64
N ASN A 167 -34.47 -37.10 -7.66
CA ASN A 167 -35.27 -35.95 -8.07
C ASN A 167 -36.42 -35.70 -7.08
N LEU A 168 -37.12 -36.74 -6.60
CA LEU A 168 -38.23 -36.61 -5.64
C LEU A 168 -37.79 -36.23 -4.21
N ASN A 169 -36.53 -36.47 -3.85
CA ASN A 169 -35.97 -36.08 -2.56
C ASN A 169 -35.55 -34.60 -2.49
N LYS A 170 -35.60 -33.86 -3.61
CA LYS A 170 -35.14 -32.46 -3.70
C LYS A 170 -36.23 -31.45 -4.10
N THR A 171 -37.50 -31.85 -4.12
CA THR A 171 -38.64 -31.01 -4.55
C THR A 171 -39.69 -30.83 -3.45
N LEU A 172 -40.46 -29.73 -3.52
CA LEU A 172 -41.68 -29.58 -2.73
C LEU A 172 -42.67 -30.67 -3.17
N ARG A 173 -43.14 -31.50 -2.23
CA ARG A 173 -44.02 -32.63 -2.53
C ARG A 173 -45.47 -32.19 -2.45
N VAL A 174 -46.21 -32.42 -3.52
CA VAL A 174 -47.65 -32.22 -3.60
C VAL A 174 -48.33 -33.54 -4.00
N PRO A 175 -49.56 -33.82 -3.55
CA PRO A 175 -50.27 -35.05 -3.88
C PRO A 175 -50.70 -35.13 -5.36
N GLU A 176 -50.76 -34.00 -6.07
CA GLU A 176 -51.10 -33.91 -7.47
C GLU A 176 -49.98 -34.42 -8.39
N SER A 177 -50.35 -34.96 -9.56
CA SER A 177 -49.39 -35.42 -10.57
C SER A 177 -48.57 -34.30 -11.22
N PHE A 178 -48.99 -33.05 -11.04
CA PHE A 178 -48.33 -31.85 -11.57
C PHE A 178 -48.73 -30.62 -10.73
N ILE A 179 -47.77 -29.72 -10.52
CA ILE A 179 -48.00 -28.35 -10.07
C ILE A 179 -47.25 -27.40 -11.00
N GLU A 180 -47.82 -26.23 -11.21
CA GLU A 180 -47.22 -25.21 -12.08
C GLU A 180 -45.88 -24.68 -11.52
N GLU A 181 -45.09 -24.08 -12.42
CA GLU A 181 -43.80 -23.52 -12.05
C GLU A 181 -43.92 -22.36 -11.05
N LEU A 182 -42.96 -22.26 -10.13
CA LEU A 182 -42.88 -21.13 -9.22
C LEU A 182 -42.66 -19.82 -10.03
N PRO A 183 -43.24 -18.69 -9.59
CA PRO A 183 -43.01 -17.40 -10.23
C PRO A 183 -41.52 -17.08 -10.43
N ASP A 184 -41.19 -16.33 -11.48
CA ASP A 184 -39.81 -16.00 -11.85
C ASP A 184 -39.03 -15.24 -10.75
N LYS A 185 -37.70 -15.13 -10.92
CA LYS A 185 -36.81 -14.50 -9.91
C LYS A 185 -37.27 -13.08 -9.55
N THR A 186 -37.64 -12.30 -10.55
CA THR A 186 -38.03 -10.90 -10.40
C THR A 186 -39.31 -10.80 -9.57
N SER A 187 -40.28 -11.66 -9.85
CA SER A 187 -41.60 -11.68 -9.22
C SER A 187 -41.55 -12.16 -7.77
N ARG A 188 -40.67 -13.12 -7.45
CA ARG A 188 -40.55 -13.73 -6.12
C ARG A 188 -39.58 -13.04 -5.17
N SER A 189 -38.71 -12.16 -5.66
CA SER A 189 -37.74 -11.45 -4.83
C SER A 189 -38.44 -10.66 -3.71
N GLY A 190 -38.06 -10.92 -2.45
CA GLY A 190 -38.63 -10.22 -1.27
C GLY A 190 -40.06 -10.64 -0.90
N LYS A 191 -40.56 -11.79 -1.38
CA LYS A 191 -41.92 -12.28 -1.12
C LYS A 191 -41.95 -13.69 -0.53
N LEU A 192 -43.07 -14.06 0.07
CA LEU A 192 -43.33 -15.40 0.59
C LEU A 192 -44.01 -16.27 -0.46
N LEU A 193 -43.68 -17.56 -0.47
CA LEU A 193 -44.42 -18.56 -1.25
C LEU A 193 -45.79 -18.79 -0.60
N ALA A 194 -46.85 -18.72 -1.39
CA ALA A 194 -48.23 -18.97 -0.98
C ALA A 194 -48.98 -19.71 -2.10
N PHE A 195 -50.26 -20.01 -1.88
CA PHE A 195 -51.14 -20.63 -2.86
C PHE A 195 -52.43 -19.81 -2.99
N ASN A 196 -52.95 -19.67 -4.21
CA ASN A 196 -54.24 -19.02 -4.43
C ASN A 196 -55.41 -19.97 -4.12
N ASP A 197 -56.63 -19.52 -4.40
CA ASP A 197 -57.88 -20.28 -4.26
C ASP A 197 -57.99 -21.51 -5.18
N GLN A 198 -57.09 -21.63 -6.17
CA GLN A 198 -56.96 -22.79 -7.07
C GLN A 198 -55.79 -23.71 -6.69
N GLY A 199 -55.08 -23.45 -5.58
CA GLY A 199 -53.92 -24.23 -5.16
C GLY A 199 -52.66 -24.00 -6.01
N ARG A 200 -52.64 -22.97 -6.87
CA ARG A 200 -51.49 -22.63 -7.72
C ARG A 200 -50.44 -21.87 -6.89
N PRO A 201 -49.12 -22.18 -7.03
CA PRO A 201 -48.08 -21.43 -6.34
C PRO A 201 -48.10 -19.97 -6.79
N ILE A 202 -48.21 -19.07 -5.82
CA ILE A 202 -48.11 -17.63 -5.99
C ILE A 202 -47.07 -17.09 -5.02
N VAL A 203 -46.73 -15.81 -5.17
CA VAL A 203 -45.91 -15.09 -4.21
C VAL A 203 -46.66 -13.90 -3.69
N VAL A 204 -46.68 -13.77 -2.36
CA VAL A 204 -47.38 -12.70 -1.66
C VAL A 204 -46.40 -11.87 -0.84
N LEU A 205 -46.74 -10.61 -0.60
CA LEU A 205 -45.99 -9.83 0.38
C LEU A 205 -46.14 -10.50 1.75
N PRO A 206 -45.07 -10.54 2.56
CA PRO A 206 -45.24 -10.88 3.96
C PRO A 206 -46.23 -9.89 4.60
N GLU A 207 -47.01 -10.37 5.56
CA GLU A 207 -47.94 -9.51 6.29
C GLU A 207 -47.15 -8.39 6.99
N SER A 208 -47.59 -7.15 6.81
CA SER A 208 -46.93 -5.96 7.37
C SER A 208 -46.78 -6.10 8.89
N GLY A 209 -45.55 -5.98 9.39
CA GLY A 209 -45.24 -6.12 10.83
C GLY A 209 -45.10 -7.56 11.33
N SER A 210 -45.22 -8.57 10.45
CA SER A 210 -44.91 -9.95 10.79
C SER A 210 -43.39 -10.19 10.94
N ALA A 211 -43.01 -11.27 11.64
CA ALA A 211 -41.60 -11.66 11.72
C ALA A 211 -40.99 -11.93 10.33
N ALA A 212 -41.79 -12.41 9.38
CA ALA A 212 -41.38 -12.63 8.01
C ALA A 212 -41.05 -11.31 7.28
N ASP A 213 -41.89 -10.29 7.47
CA ASP A 213 -41.67 -8.95 6.91
C ASP A 213 -40.35 -8.34 7.41
N VAL A 214 -40.10 -8.42 8.72
CA VAL A 214 -38.86 -7.94 9.33
C VAL A 214 -37.63 -8.70 8.82
N LEU A 215 -37.67 -10.05 8.81
CA LEU A 215 -36.52 -10.86 8.37
C LEU A 215 -36.20 -10.67 6.89
N VAL A 216 -37.21 -10.56 6.04
CA VAL A 216 -37.04 -10.26 4.60
C VAL A 216 -36.45 -8.86 4.41
N THR A 217 -36.93 -7.87 5.17
CA THR A 217 -36.41 -6.50 5.13
C THR A 217 -34.95 -6.42 5.59
N LEU A 218 -34.59 -7.10 6.68
CA LEU A 218 -33.21 -7.16 7.18
C LEU A 218 -32.25 -7.95 6.26
N ALA A 219 -32.77 -8.92 5.50
CA ALA A 219 -31.98 -9.66 4.50
C ALA A 219 -31.81 -8.90 3.17
N SER A 220 -32.51 -7.78 2.98
CA SER A 220 -32.38 -6.96 1.77
C SER A 220 -31.00 -6.31 1.66
N ILE A 221 -30.66 -5.82 0.47
CA ILE A 221 -29.40 -5.06 0.25
C ILE A 221 -29.32 -3.79 1.12
N SER A 222 -30.47 -3.22 1.49
CA SER A 222 -30.60 -2.09 2.43
C SER A 222 -30.79 -2.53 3.88
N GLY A 223 -30.72 -3.83 4.21
CA GLY A 223 -31.02 -4.35 5.54
C GLY A 223 -30.24 -3.68 6.68
N TYR A 224 -28.99 -3.26 6.40
CA TYR A 224 -28.15 -2.56 7.35
C TYR A 224 -28.72 -1.19 7.77
N SER A 225 -29.44 -0.46 6.92
CA SER A 225 -30.01 0.85 7.27
C SER A 225 -31.14 0.78 8.29
N TYR A 226 -31.65 -0.42 8.57
CA TYR A 226 -32.66 -0.67 9.59
C TYR A 226 -32.05 -1.04 10.96
N LEU A 227 -30.74 -1.25 11.04
CA LEU A 227 -30.05 -1.46 12.31
C LEU A 227 -29.88 -0.12 13.02
N GLY A 228 -30.36 -0.04 14.27
CA GLY A 228 -30.20 1.15 15.10
C GLY A 228 -28.74 1.47 15.41
N GLU A 229 -28.43 2.75 15.50
CA GLU A 229 -27.12 3.28 15.87
C GLU A 229 -27.26 4.31 17.00
N LEU A 230 -26.21 4.44 17.82
CA LEU A 230 -26.12 5.52 18.81
C LEU A 230 -25.89 6.84 18.08
N GLN A 231 -26.64 7.87 18.44
CA GLN A 231 -26.59 9.17 17.77
C GLN A 231 -25.41 10.03 18.23
N SER A 232 -24.97 9.86 19.48
CA SER A 232 -23.84 10.59 20.06
C SER A 232 -23.21 9.86 21.23
N VAL A 233 -22.04 10.33 21.71
CA VAL A 233 -21.39 9.72 22.89
C VAL A 233 -22.25 9.80 24.15
N ALA A 234 -23.23 10.71 24.21
CA ALA A 234 -24.19 10.80 25.31
C ALA A 234 -25.05 9.53 25.45
N ASP A 235 -25.30 8.82 24.36
CA ASP A 235 -26.17 7.64 24.37
C ASP A 235 -25.47 6.42 25.01
N PHE A 236 -24.18 6.51 25.34
CA PHE A 236 -23.48 5.49 26.12
C PHE A 236 -23.78 5.56 27.62
N ILE A 237 -24.32 6.67 28.14
CA ILE A 237 -24.59 6.83 29.58
C ILE A 237 -25.66 5.82 30.01
N GLY A 238 -25.37 5.05 31.07
CA GLY A 238 -26.23 3.97 31.56
C GLY A 238 -26.34 2.78 30.60
N PHE A 239 -25.70 2.81 29.43
CA PHE A 239 -25.83 1.79 28.41
C PHE A 239 -24.86 0.63 28.67
N VAL A 240 -25.22 -0.22 29.62
CA VAL A 240 -24.45 -1.42 30.02
C VAL A 240 -24.96 -2.65 29.26
N LYS A 241 -24.05 -3.50 28.79
CA LYS A 241 -24.36 -4.75 28.06
C LYS A 241 -23.48 -5.91 28.52
N GLN A 242 -23.72 -7.09 27.96
CA GLN A 242 -22.81 -8.24 28.12
C GLN A 242 -21.50 -8.04 27.35
N ASP A 243 -20.43 -8.71 27.79
CA ASP A 243 -19.13 -8.65 27.11
C ASP A 243 -19.27 -9.06 25.64
N GLY A 244 -18.61 -8.32 24.74
CA GLY A 244 -18.62 -8.57 23.30
C GLY A 244 -19.81 -7.97 22.55
N ALA A 245 -20.78 -7.36 23.24
CA ALA A 245 -21.86 -6.60 22.57
C ALA A 245 -21.27 -5.48 21.68
N ARG A 246 -21.88 -5.25 20.52
CA ARG A 246 -21.42 -4.28 19.52
C ARG A 246 -22.46 -3.21 19.25
N VAL A 247 -21.99 -1.98 19.04
CA VAL A 247 -22.81 -0.87 18.53
C VAL A 247 -22.00 -0.02 17.57
N ASN A 248 -22.71 0.71 16.71
CA ASN A 248 -22.13 1.79 15.93
C ASN A 248 -22.56 3.12 16.51
N LEU A 249 -21.58 4.02 16.62
CA LEU A 249 -21.76 5.42 16.95
C LEU A 249 -21.78 6.21 15.64
N LYS A 250 -22.83 6.99 15.43
CA LYS A 250 -22.99 7.81 14.24
C LYS A 250 -22.00 8.97 14.18
N SER A 251 -21.90 9.71 15.28
CA SER A 251 -21.12 10.94 15.43
C SER A 251 -20.72 11.08 16.89
N TRP A 252 -19.66 11.84 17.17
CA TRP A 252 -19.32 12.16 18.56
C TRP A 252 -20.39 13.09 19.18
N HIS A 253 -20.68 14.20 18.49
CA HIS A 253 -21.70 15.19 18.89
C HIS A 253 -23.08 14.85 18.34
N LYS A 254 -24.13 15.14 19.13
CA LYS A 254 -25.53 15.03 18.72
C LYS A 254 -25.85 16.06 17.63
N GLY A 255 -26.78 15.71 16.72
CA GLY A 255 -27.30 16.65 15.72
C GLY A 255 -26.40 16.84 14.49
N TRP A 256 -25.38 15.99 14.33
CA TRP A 256 -24.42 16.04 13.21
C TRP A 256 -23.65 17.37 13.20
N ALA A 257 -22.53 17.42 13.91
CA ALA A 257 -21.57 18.51 13.71
C ALA A 257 -21.04 18.39 12.28
N ALA A 258 -21.52 19.25 11.40
CA ALA A 258 -21.11 19.30 10.00
C ALA A 258 -19.66 19.82 9.96
N THR A 259 -18.76 18.97 9.48
CA THR A 259 -17.63 19.46 8.68
C THR A 259 -18.16 20.43 7.61
N ALA A 260 -17.29 21.22 6.97
CA ALA A 260 -17.68 22.05 5.83
C ALA A 260 -18.44 21.26 4.71
N GLU A 261 -18.36 19.92 4.73
CA GLU A 261 -18.99 18.98 3.80
C GLU A 261 -20.26 18.29 4.34
N GLY A 262 -20.76 18.66 5.53
CA GLY A 262 -22.01 18.11 6.08
C GLY A 262 -21.92 16.68 6.62
N LYS A 263 -20.70 16.15 6.87
CA LYS A 263 -20.49 14.76 7.29
C LYS A 263 -20.39 14.59 8.81
N PRO A 264 -20.92 13.49 9.38
CA PRO A 264 -20.75 13.18 10.80
C PRO A 264 -19.28 12.88 11.10
N VAL A 265 -18.79 13.39 12.23
CA VAL A 265 -17.40 13.23 12.68
C VAL A 265 -17.31 12.49 14.00
N GLY A 266 -16.22 11.76 14.21
CA GLY A 266 -15.96 11.09 15.48
C GLY A 266 -16.74 9.80 15.75
N GLY A 267 -17.62 9.36 14.82
CA GLY A 267 -18.35 8.10 14.87
C GLY A 267 -17.45 6.85 14.72
N GLY A 268 -18.06 5.66 14.68
CA GLY A 268 -17.38 4.37 14.48
C GLY A 268 -17.93 3.24 15.36
N SER A 269 -17.36 2.04 15.22
CA SER A 269 -17.79 0.84 15.95
C SER A 269 -17.18 0.74 17.35
N PHE A 270 -17.97 0.24 18.30
CA PHE A 270 -17.56 -0.01 19.68
C PHE A 270 -17.96 -1.42 20.12
N ILE A 271 -17.14 -2.00 21.00
CA ILE A 271 -17.39 -3.29 21.65
C ILE A 271 -17.42 -3.08 23.15
N TYR A 272 -18.46 -3.57 23.83
CA TYR A 272 -18.52 -3.55 25.28
C TYR A 272 -17.52 -4.55 25.87
N ARG A 273 -16.66 -4.09 26.78
CA ARG A 273 -15.66 -4.90 27.47
C ARG A 273 -15.89 -4.88 28.97
N ALA A 274 -16.43 -5.97 29.50
CA ALA A 274 -16.82 -6.10 30.90
C ALA A 274 -15.63 -6.03 31.87
N ASN A 275 -14.42 -6.34 31.42
CA ASN A 275 -13.21 -6.39 32.26
C ASN A 275 -12.35 -5.11 32.19
N VAL A 276 -12.77 -4.10 31.43
CA VAL A 276 -12.00 -2.86 31.28
C VAL A 276 -12.36 -1.90 32.41
N PRO A 277 -11.39 -1.39 33.21
CA PRO A 277 -11.68 -0.45 34.28
C PRO A 277 -12.31 0.84 33.76
N LYS A 278 -13.35 1.32 34.46
CA LYS A 278 -14.05 2.56 34.12
C LYS A 278 -13.17 3.80 34.21
N ALA A 279 -12.18 3.78 35.10
CA ALA A 279 -11.12 4.79 35.19
C ALA A 279 -10.28 4.95 33.90
N LYS A 280 -10.39 4.05 32.91
CA LYS A 280 -9.78 4.23 31.58
C LYS A 280 -10.59 5.12 30.64
N HIS A 281 -11.73 5.67 31.08
CA HIS A 281 -12.50 6.63 30.29
C HIS A 281 -11.59 7.73 29.74
N ASN A 282 -11.74 8.05 28.46
CA ASN A 282 -11.05 9.16 27.81
C ASN A 282 -11.91 9.90 26.78
N GLY A 283 -13.22 9.63 26.79
CA GLY A 283 -14.21 10.22 25.90
C GLY A 283 -14.00 9.95 24.40
N GLY A 284 -13.06 9.09 23.99
CA GLY A 284 -12.86 8.79 22.57
C GLY A 284 -12.63 7.34 22.19
N THR A 285 -11.67 6.66 22.82
CA THR A 285 -11.40 5.23 22.56
C THR A 285 -11.98 4.33 23.64
N HIS A 286 -12.18 4.86 24.85
CA HIS A 286 -12.75 4.17 25.99
C HIS A 286 -13.83 5.06 26.59
N ILE A 287 -15.08 4.59 26.57
CA ILE A 287 -16.25 5.30 27.09
C ILE A 287 -16.83 4.47 28.24
N SER A 288 -16.61 4.92 29.46
CA SER A 288 -17.35 4.42 30.63
C SER A 288 -18.84 4.86 30.53
N PRO A 289 -19.80 3.95 30.73
CA PRO A 289 -21.23 4.27 30.78
C PRO A 289 -21.65 5.13 31.98
N THR A 290 -20.75 5.41 32.94
CA THR A 290 -21.08 6.06 34.21
C THR A 290 -20.40 7.42 34.40
N VAL A 291 -19.66 7.90 33.41
CA VAL A 291 -19.22 9.31 33.34
C VAL A 291 -20.36 10.16 32.79
N PRO A 292 -20.82 11.19 33.52
CA PRO A 292 -21.91 12.05 33.09
C PRO A 292 -21.51 12.92 31.90
N TRP A 293 -22.45 13.12 30.96
CA TRP A 293 -22.28 14.02 29.83
C TRP A 293 -23.59 14.74 29.51
N ASP A 294 -23.58 16.08 29.57
CA ASP A 294 -24.73 16.94 29.30
C ASP A 294 -24.83 17.40 27.84
N GLY A 295 -23.82 17.08 27.01
CA GLY A 295 -23.76 17.43 25.60
C GLY A 295 -23.25 18.84 25.30
N LEU A 296 -22.78 19.60 26.30
CA LEU A 296 -22.37 20.99 26.14
C LEU A 296 -20.85 21.13 25.92
N GLN A 297 -20.44 22.02 25.03
CA GLN A 297 -19.00 22.26 24.80
C GLN A 297 -18.27 22.74 26.08
N SER A 298 -18.95 23.48 26.96
CA SER A 298 -18.39 24.00 28.20
C SER A 298 -17.96 22.93 29.21
N SER A 299 -18.56 21.73 29.16
CA SER A 299 -18.28 20.61 30.08
C SER A 299 -17.38 19.54 29.44
N ILE A 300 -16.98 19.69 28.17
CA ILE A 300 -16.27 18.65 27.40
C ILE A 300 -14.97 18.20 28.05
N ALA A 301 -14.22 19.14 28.65
CA ALA A 301 -12.98 18.83 29.34
C ALA A 301 -13.19 17.89 30.55
N ALA A 302 -14.28 18.09 31.30
CA ALA A 302 -14.63 17.23 32.42
C ALA A 302 -14.98 15.81 31.93
N TYR A 303 -15.78 15.72 30.86
CA TYR A 303 -16.12 14.43 30.27
C TYR A 303 -14.90 13.68 29.76
N LEU A 304 -14.06 14.31 28.93
CA LEU A 304 -12.87 13.68 28.34
C LEU A 304 -11.87 13.16 29.39
N THR A 305 -11.83 13.78 30.57
CA THR A 305 -10.96 13.37 31.70
C THR A 305 -11.62 12.37 32.64
N GLY A 306 -12.88 12.00 32.41
CA GLY A 306 -13.66 11.13 33.30
C GLY A 306 -14.05 11.79 34.62
N ALA A 307 -13.99 13.13 34.70
CA ALA A 307 -14.39 13.84 35.91
C ALA A 307 -15.88 13.61 36.20
N GLY A 308 -16.20 13.31 37.46
CA GLY A 308 -17.55 12.94 37.87
C GLY A 308 -17.92 11.49 37.59
N GLU A 309 -16.97 10.61 37.25
CA GLU A 309 -17.19 9.15 37.20
C GLU A 309 -17.88 8.67 38.49
N THR A 310 -19.08 8.11 38.33
CA THR A 310 -19.95 7.71 39.46
C THR A 310 -19.64 6.30 39.98
N ASP A 311 -18.82 5.53 39.25
CA ASP A 311 -18.34 4.19 39.65
C ASP A 311 -16.85 4.01 39.30
N PRO A 312 -15.93 4.72 39.99
CA PRO A 312 -14.52 4.82 39.60
C PRO A 312 -13.71 3.53 39.80
N THR A 313 -14.16 2.63 40.69
CA THR A 313 -13.55 1.31 40.90
C THR A 313 -14.21 0.22 40.06
N GLY A 314 -15.31 0.54 39.39
CA GLY A 314 -16.06 -0.40 38.57
C GLY A 314 -15.36 -0.80 37.27
N LEU A 315 -15.90 -1.86 36.68
CA LEU A 315 -15.46 -2.40 35.40
C LEU A 315 -16.60 -2.28 34.37
N GLY A 316 -16.24 -2.28 33.08
CA GLY A 316 -17.18 -2.21 31.97
C GLY A 316 -17.09 -0.90 31.20
N CYS A 317 -16.41 -0.92 30.06
CA CYS A 317 -16.31 0.21 29.14
C CYS A 317 -16.71 -0.20 27.72
N TRP A 318 -17.27 0.74 26.96
CA TRP A 318 -17.29 0.66 25.51
C TRP A 318 -15.91 1.01 24.97
N VAL A 319 -15.31 0.07 24.26
CA VAL A 319 -13.99 0.23 23.67
C VAL A 319 -14.14 0.31 22.15
N ARG A 320 -13.57 1.36 21.56
CA ARG A 320 -13.61 1.57 20.11
C ARG A 320 -12.87 0.45 19.39
N ASP A 321 -13.48 -0.14 18.36
CA ASP A 321 -12.88 -1.16 17.51
C ASP A 321 -12.25 -0.50 16.28
N TYR A 322 -10.92 -0.51 16.19
CA TYR A 322 -10.20 0.16 15.10
C TYR A 322 -8.83 -0.49 14.80
N GLN A 323 -8.41 -0.41 13.54
CA GLN A 323 -7.09 -0.86 13.07
C GLN A 323 -6.28 0.25 12.37
N CYS A 324 -6.83 1.47 12.31
CA CYS A 324 -6.22 2.63 11.67
C CYS A 324 -5.47 3.54 12.66
N LYS A 325 -4.93 4.66 12.18
CA LYS A 325 -4.38 5.73 13.04
C LYS A 325 -5.49 6.30 13.92
N VAL A 326 -5.13 6.72 15.13
CA VAL A 326 -6.08 7.36 16.05
C VAL A 326 -6.52 8.68 15.43
N ASN A 327 -7.83 8.90 15.35
CA ASN A 327 -8.40 10.08 14.71
C ASN A 327 -8.70 11.17 15.76
N LEU A 328 -8.28 12.40 15.49
CA LEU A 328 -8.52 13.56 16.36
C LEU A 328 -10.02 13.77 16.66
N THR A 329 -10.91 13.52 15.71
CA THR A 329 -12.38 13.68 15.87
C THR A 329 -13.00 12.67 16.82
N TRP A 330 -12.31 11.58 17.15
CA TRP A 330 -12.80 10.63 18.14
C TRP A 330 -12.85 11.21 19.54
N PHE A 331 -12.13 12.31 19.81
CA PHE A 331 -12.09 12.98 21.11
C PHE A 331 -12.96 14.24 21.13
N GLY A 332 -13.91 14.37 20.21
CA GLY A 332 -14.91 15.43 20.24
C GLY A 332 -14.48 16.76 19.61
N THR A 333 -13.41 16.78 18.81
CA THR A 333 -13.12 17.96 17.98
C THR A 333 -14.20 18.17 16.92
N ARG A 334 -14.56 19.43 16.64
CA ARG A 334 -15.61 19.75 15.64
C ARG A 334 -15.04 20.02 14.25
N GLY A 335 -13.89 20.68 14.16
CA GLY A 335 -13.29 21.01 12.86
C GLY A 335 -14.08 22.04 12.04
N ASP A 336 -14.89 22.87 12.71
CA ASP A 336 -15.81 23.86 12.12
C ASP A 336 -15.20 25.28 11.98
N GLY A 337 -13.96 25.47 12.46
CA GLY A 337 -13.24 26.74 12.44
C GLY A 337 -13.70 27.76 13.48
N ALA A 338 -14.70 27.45 14.29
CA ALA A 338 -15.30 28.35 15.28
C ALA A 338 -15.16 27.83 16.71
N THR A 339 -15.35 26.52 16.91
CA THR A 339 -15.34 25.90 18.23
C THR A 339 -13.92 25.77 18.78
N ASP A 340 -13.72 26.14 20.04
CA ASP A 340 -12.46 25.92 20.74
C ASP A 340 -12.30 24.44 21.12
N ASP A 341 -11.42 23.75 20.41
CA ASP A 341 -11.17 22.31 20.48
C ASP A 341 -9.99 21.95 21.41
N VAL A 342 -9.48 22.88 22.23
CA VAL A 342 -8.32 22.67 23.12
C VAL A 342 -8.41 21.40 23.95
N ALA A 343 -9.53 21.19 24.67
CA ALA A 343 -9.69 20.02 25.53
C ALA A 343 -9.66 18.69 24.74
N SER A 344 -10.28 18.69 23.57
CA SER A 344 -10.33 17.55 22.66
C SER A 344 -8.97 17.23 22.04
N ILE A 345 -8.22 18.27 21.62
CA ILE A 345 -6.84 18.13 21.11
C ILE A 345 -5.90 17.62 22.21
N GLN A 346 -6.06 18.11 23.45
CA GLN A 346 -5.31 17.64 24.61
C GLN A 346 -5.61 16.16 24.92
N ALA A 347 -6.88 15.75 24.97
CA ALA A 347 -7.26 14.36 25.21
C ALA A 347 -6.72 13.41 24.12
N PHE A 348 -6.75 13.84 22.85
CA PHE A 348 -6.13 13.13 21.75
C PHE A 348 -4.62 12.95 21.94
N ARG A 349 -3.92 14.03 22.30
CA ARG A 349 -2.49 13.98 22.61
C ARG A 349 -2.20 13.01 23.75
N ASP A 350 -2.94 13.10 24.85
CA ASP A 350 -2.72 12.27 26.04
C ASP A 350 -2.92 10.79 25.74
N TYR A 351 -3.91 10.47 24.89
CA TYR A 351 -4.06 9.13 24.37
C TYR A 351 -2.83 8.69 23.57
N LEU A 352 -2.33 9.50 22.63
CA LEU A 352 -1.12 9.15 21.86
C LEU A 352 0.10 8.96 22.77
N VAL A 353 0.29 9.80 23.79
CA VAL A 353 1.39 9.69 24.76
C VAL A 353 1.31 8.39 25.55
N SER A 354 0.10 7.95 25.93
CA SER A 354 -0.12 6.70 26.66
C SER A 354 0.23 5.43 25.85
N GLN A 355 0.33 5.53 24.52
CA GLN A 355 0.62 4.37 23.69
C GLN A 355 2.13 4.02 23.70
N PRO A 356 2.50 2.76 24.01
CA PRO A 356 3.90 2.35 24.11
C PRO A 356 4.57 2.19 22.74
N LYS A 357 3.81 1.80 21.72
CA LYS A 357 4.24 1.57 20.34
C LYS A 357 3.08 2.04 19.46
N LYS A 358 3.30 2.98 18.53
CA LYS A 358 2.29 3.65 17.64
C LYS A 358 1.67 4.96 18.17
N LYS A 359 2.49 5.98 18.45
CA LYS A 359 2.00 7.35 18.70
C LYS A 359 1.65 8.08 17.40
N LYS A 360 0.84 7.43 16.55
CA LYS A 360 0.46 7.90 15.22
C LYS A 360 -0.95 8.47 15.25
N GLY A 361 -1.03 9.78 15.22
CA GLY A 361 -2.25 10.56 15.13
C GLY A 361 -2.62 10.90 13.69
N TYR A 362 -3.92 10.92 13.42
CA TYR A 362 -4.50 11.37 12.17
C TYR A 362 -5.46 12.53 12.44
N ILE A 363 -5.28 13.60 11.67
CA ILE A 363 -6.06 14.83 11.76
C ILE A 363 -6.80 14.99 10.43
N PRO A 364 -8.10 14.66 10.34
CA PRO A 364 -8.80 14.70 9.06
C PRO A 364 -8.92 16.12 8.50
N ALA A 365 -9.47 16.26 7.30
CA ALA A 365 -9.82 17.56 6.74
C ALA A 365 -10.80 18.31 7.65
N GLY A 366 -10.55 19.60 7.85
CA GLY A 366 -11.30 20.46 8.77
C GLY A 366 -10.45 21.61 9.32
N VAL A 367 -11.11 22.56 9.98
CA VAL A 367 -10.47 23.70 10.66
C VAL A 367 -10.63 23.53 12.17
N TYR A 368 -9.57 23.12 12.85
CA TYR A 368 -9.58 22.83 14.28
C TYR A 368 -9.05 24.04 15.05
N SER A 369 -9.96 24.84 15.58
CA SER A 369 -9.62 26.06 16.33
C SER A 369 -9.17 25.72 17.75
N HIS A 370 -8.14 26.39 18.25
CA HIS A 370 -7.67 26.22 19.62
C HIS A 370 -7.15 27.54 20.21
N SER A 371 -7.52 27.84 21.46
CA SER A 371 -6.97 29.01 22.17
C SER A 371 -5.56 28.75 22.71
N SER A 372 -5.29 27.55 23.19
CA SER A 372 -3.99 27.12 23.75
C SER A 372 -3.68 25.66 23.39
N GLY A 373 -3.01 25.44 22.27
CA GLY A 373 -2.65 24.10 21.80
C GLY A 373 -1.63 23.41 22.74
N PRO A 374 -1.60 22.07 22.79
CA PRO A 374 -0.71 21.36 23.69
C PRO A 374 0.74 21.36 23.17
N ASN A 375 1.70 21.00 24.04
CA ASN A 375 3.10 20.83 23.64
C ASN A 375 3.35 19.44 23.04
N TRP A 376 3.71 19.39 21.76
CA TRP A 376 3.95 18.20 20.96
C TRP A 376 5.40 17.67 21.03
N ALA A 377 6.23 18.15 21.96
CA ALA A 377 7.55 17.57 22.25
C ALA A 377 7.44 16.19 22.90
N VAL A 378 6.97 15.21 22.14
CA VAL A 378 6.77 13.81 22.54
C VAL A 378 7.61 12.91 21.65
N LYS A 379 8.51 12.13 22.25
CA LYS A 379 9.35 11.19 21.51
C LYS A 379 8.51 10.18 20.71
N GLY A 380 8.79 10.06 19.40
CA GLY A 380 8.18 9.09 18.50
C GLY A 380 6.75 9.42 18.07
N ILE A 381 6.34 10.69 18.16
CA ILE A 381 4.99 11.13 17.77
C ILE A 381 4.91 11.44 16.27
N HIS A 382 3.87 10.96 15.61
CA HIS A 382 3.62 11.22 14.19
C HIS A 382 2.22 11.76 14.03
N LEU A 383 2.10 12.98 13.51
CA LEU A 383 0.84 13.64 13.22
C LEU A 383 0.73 13.84 11.70
N VAL A 384 -0.34 13.32 11.12
CA VAL A 384 -0.57 13.37 9.66
C VAL A 384 -1.96 13.90 9.38
N GLY A 385 -2.04 14.95 8.56
CA GLY A 385 -3.29 15.48 8.02
C GLY A 385 -3.69 14.93 6.65
N ASP A 386 -4.83 15.38 6.12
CA ASP A 386 -5.32 15.06 4.77
C ASP A 386 -4.73 15.94 3.67
N GLY A 387 -3.95 16.95 4.03
CA GLY A 387 -3.33 17.87 3.09
C GLY A 387 -3.12 19.24 3.69
N LYS A 388 -2.04 19.91 3.26
CA LYS A 388 -1.65 21.24 3.77
C LYS A 388 -2.65 22.38 3.50
N HIS A 389 -3.68 22.11 2.71
CA HIS A 389 -4.79 23.02 2.41
C HIS A 389 -6.15 22.53 2.97
N ASN A 390 -6.23 21.28 3.41
CA ASN A 390 -7.47 20.64 3.84
C ASN A 390 -7.55 20.49 5.37
N THR A 391 -6.41 20.26 6.02
CA THR A 391 -6.31 20.12 7.49
C THR A 391 -5.66 21.36 8.07
N ILE A 392 -6.41 22.16 8.82
CA ILE A 392 -5.93 23.42 9.40
C ILE A 392 -6.03 23.35 10.92
N LEU A 393 -4.90 23.51 11.62
CA LEU A 393 -4.87 23.78 13.05
C LEU A 393 -4.81 25.30 13.23
N LYS A 394 -5.86 25.89 13.79
CA LYS A 394 -6.05 27.34 13.88
C LYS A 394 -5.91 27.83 15.31
N CYS A 395 -4.83 28.51 15.61
CA CYS A 395 -4.63 29.17 16.89
C CYS A 395 -5.41 30.49 16.94
N THR A 396 -6.20 30.71 17.98
CA THR A 396 -7.04 31.91 18.11
C THR A 396 -6.48 32.95 19.09
N THR A 397 -5.67 32.55 20.08
CA THR A 397 -5.17 33.48 21.13
C THR A 397 -3.71 33.28 21.55
N SER A 398 -3.18 32.05 21.59
CA SER A 398 -1.80 31.77 22.03
C SER A 398 -0.71 32.45 21.18
N THR A 399 0.43 32.78 21.82
CA THR A 399 1.62 33.32 21.14
C THR A 399 2.39 32.26 20.36
N ARG A 400 2.16 30.98 20.63
CA ARG A 400 2.69 29.83 19.88
C ARG A 400 1.51 29.00 19.37
N ALA A 401 1.36 28.89 18.05
CA ALA A 401 0.24 28.14 17.47
C ALA A 401 0.47 26.62 17.59
N PHE A 402 1.67 26.16 17.26
CA PHE A 402 2.06 24.76 17.35
C PHE A 402 3.41 24.65 18.07
N ASN A 403 3.39 24.08 19.27
CA ASN A 403 4.54 24.05 20.17
C ASN A 403 5.19 22.66 20.16
N ILE A 404 6.48 22.57 19.86
CA ILE A 404 7.35 21.42 20.09
C ILE A 404 8.52 21.92 20.93
N ASP A 405 8.30 22.08 22.24
CA ASP A 405 9.28 22.63 23.16
C ASP A 405 9.73 21.59 24.17
N ALA A 406 10.88 20.95 23.93
CA ALA A 406 11.39 19.97 24.90
C ALA A 406 11.94 20.61 26.17
N SER A 407 12.20 21.93 26.18
CA SER A 407 12.71 22.63 27.37
C SER A 407 11.69 22.67 28.52
N GLU A 408 10.40 22.61 28.20
CA GLU A 408 9.31 22.51 29.19
C GLU A 408 9.33 21.18 29.98
N TYR A 409 10.05 20.16 29.47
CA TYR A 409 10.23 18.85 30.11
C TYR A 409 11.66 18.63 30.65
N GLY A 410 12.43 19.71 30.82
CA GLY A 410 13.82 19.70 31.28
C GLY A 410 14.84 19.81 30.15
N GLN A 411 16.13 19.54 30.44
CA GLN A 411 17.21 19.66 29.43
C GLN A 411 17.27 18.49 28.43
N ALA A 412 16.23 17.65 28.35
CA ALA A 412 16.20 16.52 27.44
C ALA A 412 16.04 16.99 25.97
N VAL A 413 16.62 16.25 25.03
CA VAL A 413 16.34 16.41 23.60
C VAL A 413 15.18 15.49 23.25
N VAL A 414 14.17 15.99 22.53
CA VAL A 414 13.14 15.13 21.93
C VAL A 414 13.54 14.72 20.52
N TYR A 415 13.24 13.47 20.18
CA TYR A 415 13.58 12.87 18.89
C TYR A 415 12.37 12.27 18.21
N ASP A 416 12.46 12.09 16.89
CA ASP A 416 11.49 11.31 16.10
C ASP A 416 10.07 11.90 16.21
N VAL A 417 9.98 13.22 16.04
CA VAL A 417 8.69 13.93 15.89
C VAL A 417 8.45 14.13 14.40
N VAL A 418 7.26 13.75 13.94
CA VAL A 418 6.85 13.83 12.54
C VAL A 418 5.55 14.63 12.43
N VAL A 419 5.55 15.66 11.58
CA VAL A 419 4.37 16.49 11.28
C VAL A 419 4.21 16.57 9.76
N GLU A 420 3.10 16.09 9.23
CA GLU A 420 2.90 15.98 7.78
C GLU A 420 1.50 16.43 7.34
N ASN A 421 1.42 17.03 6.14
CA ASN A 421 0.19 17.27 5.39
C ASN A 421 -0.86 18.12 6.14
N LEU A 422 -0.46 19.23 6.74
CA LEU A 422 -1.37 20.13 7.46
C LEU A 422 -0.93 21.60 7.40
N CYS A 423 -1.85 22.50 7.71
CA CYS A 423 -1.62 23.93 7.87
C CYS A 423 -1.62 24.31 9.35
N ILE A 424 -0.70 25.18 9.74
CA ILE A 424 -0.70 25.90 11.00
C ILE A 424 -1.12 27.34 10.71
N GLU A 425 -2.31 27.71 11.17
CA GLU A 425 -2.83 29.08 11.10
C GLU A 425 -2.75 29.72 12.48
N GLY A 426 -2.24 30.94 12.55
CA GLY A 426 -2.25 31.75 13.77
C GLY A 426 -3.19 32.94 13.68
N HIS A 427 -2.76 34.03 14.30
CA HIS A 427 -3.46 35.31 14.35
C HIS A 427 -2.45 36.45 14.46
N VAL A 428 -2.93 37.70 14.35
CA VAL A 428 -2.10 38.91 14.33
C VAL A 428 -1.19 39.12 15.54
N THR A 429 -1.44 38.46 16.67
CA THR A 429 -0.55 38.54 17.85
C THR A 429 0.29 37.29 18.07
N CYS A 430 0.11 36.25 17.26
CA CYS A 430 0.89 35.01 17.31
C CYS A 430 2.36 35.27 16.98
N GLN A 431 3.27 34.92 17.87
CA GLN A 431 4.71 35.16 17.71
C GLN A 431 5.40 34.06 16.91
N ASN A 432 4.97 32.80 17.08
CA ASN A 432 5.55 31.68 16.36
C ASN A 432 4.44 30.72 15.93
N LEU A 433 4.33 30.46 14.62
CA LEU A 433 3.38 29.47 14.13
C LEU A 433 3.86 28.07 14.53
N LEU A 434 5.05 27.69 14.09
CA LEU A 434 5.74 26.49 14.55
C LEU A 434 6.91 26.90 15.43
N TYR A 435 6.80 26.64 16.73
CA TYR A 435 7.90 26.80 17.69
C TYR A 435 8.54 25.46 17.98
N VAL A 436 9.84 25.32 17.67
CA VAL A 436 10.59 24.09 17.88
C VAL A 436 11.85 24.39 18.68
N GLU A 437 11.92 23.86 19.89
CA GLU A 437 13.08 23.99 20.75
C GLU A 437 13.55 22.63 21.29
N ASN A 438 14.86 22.45 21.32
CA ASN A 438 15.51 21.31 21.94
C ASN A 438 15.20 19.96 21.29
N THR A 439 15.34 19.89 19.97
CA THR A 439 14.90 18.73 19.18
C THR A 439 15.99 18.19 18.26
N SER A 440 15.87 16.91 17.87
CA SER A 440 16.75 16.32 16.85
C SER A 440 16.04 15.22 16.07
N HIS A 441 16.41 14.99 14.81
CA HIS A 441 15.76 14.02 13.92
C HIS A 441 14.24 14.27 13.79
N ILE A 442 13.87 15.53 13.63
CA ILE A 442 12.48 15.93 13.37
C ILE A 442 12.23 15.90 11.87
N THR A 443 11.03 15.51 11.48
CA THR A 443 10.61 15.52 10.09
C THR A 443 9.34 16.35 9.92
N MET A 444 9.37 17.33 9.03
CA MET A 444 8.18 18.07 8.61
C MET A 444 8.04 17.96 7.09
N ARG A 445 6.89 17.50 6.60
CA ARG A 445 6.63 17.37 5.15
C ARG A 445 5.31 17.95 4.75
N ASN A 446 5.30 18.75 3.68
CA ASN A 446 4.10 19.40 3.17
C ASN A 446 3.35 20.10 4.32
N VAL A 447 4.07 20.94 5.06
CA VAL A 447 3.50 21.72 6.15
C VAL A 447 3.43 23.16 5.69
N ASN A 448 2.28 23.77 5.93
CA ASN A 448 1.98 25.12 5.50
C ASN A 448 1.73 26.02 6.72
N SER A 449 2.10 27.30 6.63
CA SER A 449 2.00 28.23 7.75
C SER A 449 1.50 29.61 7.30
N ARG A 450 0.52 30.18 8.01
CA ARG A 450 -0.04 31.52 7.79
C ARG A 450 -0.51 32.20 9.07
N GLU A 451 -0.70 33.52 8.98
CA GLU A 451 -1.29 34.36 10.02
C GLU A 451 -0.44 34.48 11.29
N ALA A 452 0.55 35.37 11.31
CA ALA A 452 1.33 35.66 12.52
C ALA A 452 1.53 37.17 12.70
N ASN A 453 2.16 37.56 13.80
CA ASN A 453 2.48 38.95 14.07
C ASN A 453 3.32 39.57 12.93
N PRO A 454 2.85 40.67 12.31
CA PRO A 454 3.50 41.23 11.13
C PRO A 454 4.77 42.04 11.44
N LEU A 455 5.12 42.23 12.71
CA LEU A 455 6.30 42.97 13.15
C LEU A 455 7.39 42.05 13.73
N THR A 456 7.00 40.94 14.36
CA THR A 456 7.93 40.06 15.07
C THR A 456 7.68 38.57 14.85
N GLY A 457 6.56 38.21 14.21
CA GLY A 457 6.09 36.84 14.07
C GLY A 457 6.98 36.00 13.15
N THR A 458 7.12 34.71 13.47
CA THR A 458 7.91 33.74 12.71
C THR A 458 7.05 32.55 12.29
N ALA A 459 7.10 32.13 11.03
CA ALA A 459 6.35 30.96 10.57
C ALA A 459 6.96 29.63 11.04
N LEU A 460 8.28 29.49 10.95
CA LEU A 460 9.02 28.33 11.48
C LEU A 460 10.22 28.79 12.31
N LYS A 461 10.16 28.60 13.62
CA LYS A 461 11.19 28.97 14.58
C LYS A 461 11.90 27.72 15.09
N LEU A 462 13.21 27.61 14.83
CA LEU A 462 14.04 26.48 15.25
C LEU A 462 15.14 26.94 16.21
N LEU A 463 15.18 26.34 17.39
CA LEU A 463 16.07 26.71 18.48
C LEU A 463 16.75 25.46 19.05
N PHE A 464 18.04 25.26 18.73
CA PHE A 464 18.71 23.97 18.89
C PHE A 464 17.89 22.81 18.30
N THR A 465 17.67 22.88 16.99
CA THR A 465 17.17 21.75 16.20
C THR A 465 18.33 21.14 15.42
N VAL A 466 18.51 19.81 15.52
CA VAL A 466 19.69 19.12 14.98
C VAL A 466 19.34 17.93 14.09
N ALA A 467 19.99 17.83 12.93
CA ALA A 467 19.82 16.68 12.01
C ALA A 467 18.36 16.43 11.60
N SER A 468 17.60 17.51 11.41
CA SER A 468 16.18 17.46 11.04
C SER A 468 15.95 17.77 9.57
N VAL A 469 14.81 17.32 9.05
CA VAL A 469 14.45 17.41 7.63
C VAL A 469 13.10 18.14 7.48
N PHE A 470 13.09 19.15 6.63
CA PHE A 470 11.92 19.97 6.30
C PHE A 470 11.73 19.95 4.79
N GLU A 471 10.66 19.31 4.29
CA GLU A 471 10.41 19.13 2.86
C GLU A 471 9.10 19.82 2.48
N ASN A 472 9.13 20.67 1.45
CA ASN A 472 7.99 21.45 0.97
C ASN A 472 7.30 22.24 2.09
N PHE A 473 8.09 22.85 2.98
CA PHE A 473 7.57 23.80 3.97
C PHE A 473 7.16 25.10 3.26
N THR A 474 5.91 25.50 3.43
CA THR A 474 5.34 26.67 2.76
C THR A 474 4.98 27.76 3.77
N CYS A 475 5.39 28.99 3.47
CA CYS A 475 4.79 30.22 3.99
C CYS A 475 4.75 31.22 2.83
N SER A 476 3.69 31.16 2.01
CA SER A 476 3.59 31.91 0.76
C SER A 476 2.23 32.57 0.60
N ILE A 477 2.22 33.86 0.27
CA ILE A 477 1.00 34.61 -0.11
C ILE A 477 0.42 34.15 -1.45
N ASN A 478 1.22 33.50 -2.30
CA ASN A 478 0.79 32.99 -3.61
C ASN A 478 0.11 31.63 -3.47
N GLU A 479 0.58 30.80 -2.54
CA GLU A 479 -0.04 29.50 -2.29
C GLU A 479 -1.33 29.64 -1.47
N GLN A 480 -1.43 30.70 -0.65
CA GLN A 480 -2.63 31.01 0.13
C GLN A 480 -2.68 32.49 0.51
N ALA A 481 -3.89 33.07 0.51
CA ALA A 481 -4.07 34.44 0.98
C ALA A 481 -3.69 34.55 2.47
N MET A 482 -2.95 35.61 2.81
CA MET A 482 -2.63 35.98 4.18
C MET A 482 -3.08 37.40 4.50
N VAL A 483 -3.73 37.58 5.65
CA VAL A 483 -4.12 38.91 6.15
C VAL A 483 -3.03 39.47 7.06
N SER A 484 -2.56 38.64 7.99
CA SER A 484 -1.50 38.94 8.94
C SER A 484 -0.24 38.16 8.60
N ARG A 485 0.53 38.69 7.65
CA ARG A 485 1.73 38.05 7.12
C ARG A 485 2.81 37.97 8.21
N PRO A 486 3.46 36.82 8.47
CA PRO A 486 4.58 36.73 9.40
C PRO A 486 5.71 37.70 9.04
N TYR A 487 6.52 38.12 10.01
CA TYR A 487 7.72 38.92 9.76
C TYR A 487 8.89 38.07 9.24
N TYR A 488 9.08 36.88 9.80
CA TYR A 488 10.04 35.90 9.31
C TYR A 488 9.35 34.65 8.78
N GLY A 489 9.81 34.11 7.66
CA GLY A 489 9.37 32.79 7.19
C GLY A 489 10.00 31.69 8.01
N ILE A 490 11.31 31.46 7.80
CA ILE A 490 12.10 30.49 8.54
C ILE A 490 13.12 31.23 9.40
N HIS A 491 13.20 30.94 10.71
CA HIS A 491 14.21 31.49 11.62
C HIS A 491 14.92 30.37 12.38
N LEU A 492 16.22 30.20 12.10
CA LEU A 492 17.10 29.34 12.87
C LEU A 492 17.89 30.17 13.88
N GLY A 493 17.87 29.74 15.14
CA GLY A 493 18.52 30.41 16.25
C GLY A 493 19.19 29.49 17.25
N VAL A 494 19.64 30.12 18.34
CA VAL A 494 20.22 29.48 19.52
C VAL A 494 19.12 29.21 20.54
N SER A 495 19.08 28.01 21.12
CA SER A 495 18.17 27.69 22.23
C SER A 495 18.42 28.61 23.42
N PRO A 496 17.40 29.34 23.91
CA PRO A 496 17.51 30.11 25.15
C PRO A 496 17.81 29.24 26.36
N SER A 497 17.27 28.00 26.39
CA SER A 497 17.43 27.10 27.53
C SER A 497 18.78 26.37 27.57
N ARG A 498 19.48 26.24 26.45
CA ARG A 498 20.77 25.52 26.37
C ARG A 498 21.95 26.30 25.81
N ASN A 499 21.73 27.47 25.24
CA ASN A 499 22.76 28.23 24.53
C ASN A 499 23.46 27.40 23.42
N LEU A 500 22.69 26.56 22.74
CA LEU A 500 23.18 25.71 21.65
C LEU A 500 22.48 26.05 20.33
N LYS A 501 23.22 25.94 19.22
CA LYS A 501 22.80 26.40 17.90
C LYS A 501 21.97 25.36 17.15
N SER A 502 21.03 25.82 16.32
CA SER A 502 20.40 24.94 15.31
C SER A 502 21.42 24.56 14.24
N THR A 503 21.59 23.27 13.99
CA THR A 503 22.66 22.76 13.11
C THR A 503 22.33 21.50 12.33
N CYS A 504 23.01 21.29 11.20
CA CYS A 504 22.87 20.08 10.36
C CYS A 504 21.44 19.82 9.86
N ASN A 505 20.60 20.86 9.72
CA ASN A 505 19.24 20.69 9.20
C ASN A 505 19.20 20.78 7.68
N GLN A 506 18.26 20.06 7.06
CA GLN A 506 18.02 20.10 5.63
C GLN A 506 16.63 20.65 5.32
N PHE A 507 16.58 21.66 4.47
CA PHE A 507 15.37 22.22 3.90
C PHE A 507 15.35 21.89 2.41
N LYS A 508 14.30 21.22 1.94
CA LYS A 508 14.12 20.85 0.54
C LYS A 508 12.86 21.50 -0.01
N ASN A 509 13.00 22.24 -1.09
CA ASN A 509 11.94 23.00 -1.74
C ASN A 509 11.09 23.85 -0.77
N PRO A 510 11.69 24.63 0.15
CA PRO A 510 10.90 25.59 0.93
C PRO A 510 10.30 26.65 -0.01
N ILE A 511 9.07 27.08 0.26
CA ILE A 511 8.40 28.15 -0.49
C ILE A 511 8.10 29.27 0.49
N ILE A 512 8.94 30.30 0.52
CA ILE A 512 8.83 31.41 1.48
C ILE A 512 8.62 32.72 0.73
N GLU A 513 7.38 33.16 0.65
CA GLU A 513 7.02 34.25 -0.25
C GLU A 513 6.10 35.26 0.41
N GLY A 514 6.45 36.53 0.28
CA GLY A 514 5.63 37.60 0.82
C GLY A 514 5.56 37.59 2.34
N VAL A 515 6.64 37.33 3.07
CA VAL A 515 6.69 37.71 4.50
C VAL A 515 6.96 39.21 4.66
N MET A 516 6.72 39.80 5.84
CA MET A 516 6.91 41.25 6.07
C MET A 516 8.38 41.66 6.24
N GLY A 517 9.24 40.74 6.66
CA GLY A 517 10.67 40.97 6.91
C GLY A 517 11.55 40.11 6.01
N SER A 518 12.35 39.23 6.62
CA SER A 518 13.24 38.30 5.90
C SER A 518 12.57 36.96 5.68
N GLY A 519 12.63 36.42 4.47
CA GLY A 519 12.13 35.07 4.20
C GLY A 519 12.83 34.03 5.06
N ILE A 520 14.14 33.95 4.99
CA ILE A 520 14.98 33.05 5.79
C ILE A 520 15.93 33.87 6.66
N ARG A 521 15.98 33.59 7.95
CA ARG A 521 16.84 34.24 8.92
C ARG A 521 17.67 33.22 9.70
N LEU A 522 18.99 33.40 9.70
CA LEU A 522 19.92 32.62 10.50
C LEU A 522 20.58 33.52 11.54
N THR A 523 20.42 33.16 12.81
CA THR A 523 20.99 33.88 13.95
C THR A 523 21.84 32.90 14.74
N SER A 524 23.15 32.92 14.52
CA SER A 524 24.10 31.98 15.09
C SER A 524 23.73 30.53 14.82
N ALA A 525 23.44 30.19 13.56
CA ALA A 525 23.10 28.85 13.12
C ALA A 525 24.20 28.25 12.23
N ASP A 526 24.44 26.94 12.33
CA ASP A 526 25.58 26.29 11.68
C ASP A 526 25.17 25.15 10.74
N LEU A 527 25.89 24.89 9.64
CA LEU A 527 25.75 23.67 8.83
C LEU A 527 24.32 23.35 8.32
N ASN A 528 23.46 24.35 8.14
CA ASN A 528 22.13 24.13 7.59
C ASN A 528 22.17 24.21 6.06
N THR A 529 21.42 23.34 5.39
CA THR A 529 21.40 23.26 3.92
C THR A 529 20.00 23.48 3.40
N PHE A 530 19.85 24.43 2.47
CA PHE A 530 18.63 24.72 1.74
C PHE A 530 18.81 24.32 0.27
N ILE A 531 17.91 23.50 -0.26
CA ILE A 531 18.01 22.90 -1.59
C ILE A 531 16.70 23.11 -2.34
N GLY A 532 16.76 23.81 -3.48
CA GLY A 532 15.55 24.13 -4.26
C GLY A 532 14.63 25.12 -3.56
N GLY A 533 13.48 25.41 -4.16
CA GLY A 533 12.47 26.31 -3.59
C GLY A 533 12.77 27.79 -3.77
N THR A 534 12.00 28.62 -3.08
CA THR A 534 11.94 30.08 -3.29
C THR A 534 12.01 30.84 -1.96
N SER A 535 12.67 32.01 -1.99
CA SER A 535 12.50 33.04 -0.97
C SER A 535 12.35 34.42 -1.60
N GLU A 536 11.09 34.79 -1.90
CA GLU A 536 10.79 35.82 -2.91
C GLU A 536 9.69 36.79 -2.46
N ALA A 537 9.67 37.99 -3.03
CA ALA A 537 8.69 39.03 -2.74
C ALA A 537 8.55 39.38 -1.23
N ASN A 538 9.60 39.13 -0.44
CA ASN A 538 9.60 39.41 1.00
C ASN A 538 9.79 40.91 1.25
N GLY A 539 9.29 41.41 2.38
CA GLY A 539 9.28 42.85 2.65
C GLY A 539 10.65 43.49 2.84
N GLN A 540 11.72 42.70 3.07
CA GLN A 540 13.09 43.22 3.18
C GLN A 540 14.11 42.36 2.42
N TYR A 541 14.26 41.10 2.83
CA TYR A 541 15.33 40.23 2.36
C TYR A 541 14.83 38.84 2.01
N GLY A 542 15.46 38.18 1.04
CA GLY A 542 15.29 36.73 0.86
C GLY A 542 15.93 35.98 2.03
N VAL A 543 17.22 36.23 2.27
CA VAL A 543 18.01 35.59 3.34
C VAL A 543 18.78 36.63 4.14
N THR A 544 18.82 36.45 5.47
CA THR A 544 19.77 37.16 6.35
C THR A 544 20.58 36.19 7.20
N LEU A 545 21.91 36.38 7.26
CA LEU A 545 22.82 35.66 8.14
C LEU A 545 23.58 36.65 9.03
N ASP A 546 23.63 36.38 10.33
CA ASP A 546 24.47 37.15 11.25
C ASP A 546 25.93 36.65 11.29
N ALA A 547 26.79 37.41 11.97
CA ALA A 547 28.21 37.08 12.17
C ALA A 547 28.47 35.78 12.93
N GLY A 548 27.48 35.31 13.71
CA GLY A 548 27.59 34.05 14.44
C GLY A 548 27.25 32.82 13.60
N SER A 549 26.68 32.99 12.41
CA SER A 549 26.23 31.90 11.53
C SER A 549 27.37 31.35 10.69
N ARG A 550 27.47 30.01 10.57
CA ARG A 550 28.64 29.37 9.94
C ARG A 550 28.25 28.21 9.03
N MET A 551 28.96 28.06 7.91
CA MET A 551 28.88 26.86 7.05
C MET A 551 27.46 26.55 6.55
N ASN A 552 26.60 27.57 6.38
CA ASN A 552 25.26 27.36 5.83
C ASN A 552 25.30 27.37 4.30
N THR A 553 24.50 26.52 3.68
CA THR A 553 24.50 26.31 2.22
C THR A 553 23.12 26.58 1.64
N PHE A 554 23.07 27.35 0.55
CA PHE A 554 21.90 27.58 -0.29
C PHE A 554 22.22 27.08 -1.69
N LYS A 555 21.40 26.16 -2.20
CA LYS A 555 21.64 25.51 -3.49
C LYS A 555 20.38 25.46 -4.34
N GLY A 556 20.45 25.98 -5.56
CA GLY A 556 19.34 25.86 -6.51
C GLY A 556 18.08 26.64 -6.11
N MET A 557 18.23 27.69 -5.30
CA MET A 557 17.10 28.48 -4.80
C MET A 557 16.82 29.69 -5.69
N GLY A 558 15.54 30.06 -5.77
CA GLY A 558 15.08 31.31 -6.36
C GLY A 558 14.98 32.44 -5.33
N PHE A 559 15.57 33.58 -5.64
CA PHE A 559 15.41 34.81 -4.88
C PHE A 559 15.09 35.97 -5.83
N GLU A 560 13.91 36.53 -5.72
CA GLU A 560 13.50 37.66 -6.53
C GLU A 560 12.57 38.60 -5.77
N SER A 561 12.49 39.84 -6.26
CA SER A 561 11.56 40.86 -5.77
C SER A 561 11.69 41.16 -4.27
N ASN A 562 12.86 40.89 -3.68
CA ASN A 562 13.21 41.34 -2.33
C ASN A 562 13.78 42.77 -2.44
N PRO A 563 13.18 43.79 -1.78
CA PRO A 563 13.45 45.20 -2.08
C PRO A 563 14.83 45.67 -1.63
N THR A 564 15.41 45.08 -0.57
CA THR A 564 16.71 45.52 -0.05
C THR A 564 17.86 44.68 -0.60
N ALA A 565 17.80 43.36 -0.43
CA ALA A 565 18.74 42.41 -1.01
C ALA A 565 18.13 41.00 -1.00
N ASP A 566 18.55 40.14 -1.92
CA ASP A 566 18.15 38.74 -1.90
C ASP A 566 18.87 37.97 -0.80
N ILE A 567 20.16 38.24 -0.63
CA ILE A 567 20.97 37.62 0.40
C ILE A 567 21.82 38.70 1.07
N LEU A 568 21.65 38.85 2.38
CA LEU A 568 22.50 39.65 3.25
C LEU A 568 23.31 38.70 4.15
N ASP A 569 24.58 38.50 3.81
CA ASP A 569 25.44 37.54 4.49
C ASP A 569 26.46 38.24 5.38
N GLY A 570 26.36 38.03 6.69
CA GLY A 570 27.40 38.37 7.65
C GLY A 570 28.19 37.18 8.17
N GLY A 571 27.89 35.96 7.70
CA GLY A 571 28.38 34.70 8.26
C GLY A 571 29.78 34.29 7.83
N THR A 572 30.20 33.10 8.24
CA THR A 572 31.50 32.50 7.87
C THR A 572 31.30 31.22 7.07
N ASN A 573 32.02 31.05 5.96
CA ASN A 573 31.91 29.88 5.07
C ASN A 573 30.48 29.65 4.54
N THR A 574 29.73 30.72 4.27
CA THR A 574 28.42 30.61 3.61
C THR A 574 28.61 30.15 2.17
N VAL A 575 27.84 29.17 1.72
CA VAL A 575 27.89 28.67 0.33
C VAL A 575 26.59 29.02 -0.39
N ILE A 576 26.69 29.73 -1.50
CA ILE A 576 25.59 30.08 -2.39
C ILE A 576 25.91 29.46 -3.76
N LYS A 577 25.12 28.48 -4.18
CA LYS A 577 25.45 27.65 -5.35
C LYS A 577 24.27 27.47 -6.29
N GLN A 578 24.44 27.86 -7.56
CA GLN A 578 23.41 27.67 -8.60
C GLN A 578 22.06 28.29 -8.23
N CYS A 579 22.07 29.43 -7.52
CA CYS A 579 20.86 30.18 -7.19
C CYS A 579 20.63 31.29 -8.23
N TYR A 580 19.43 31.85 -8.31
CA TYR A 580 19.25 33.16 -8.96
C TYR A 580 18.88 34.23 -7.95
N THR A 581 19.37 35.47 -8.18
CA THR A 581 19.10 36.62 -7.29
C THR A 581 18.75 37.85 -8.12
N GLY A 582 17.49 38.29 -8.03
CA GLY A 582 16.94 39.39 -8.83
C GLY A 582 17.24 40.81 -8.34
N THR A 583 17.86 41.00 -7.19
CA THR A 583 18.19 42.29 -6.57
C THR A 583 19.69 42.38 -6.26
N ALA A 584 20.17 41.66 -5.23
CA ALA A 584 21.58 41.71 -4.83
C ALA A 584 21.96 40.60 -3.84
N ILE A 585 23.20 40.12 -3.94
CA ILE A 585 23.92 39.47 -2.83
C ILE A 585 24.86 40.50 -2.20
N ILE A 586 24.73 40.74 -0.90
CA ILE A 586 25.56 41.67 -0.14
C ILE A 586 26.31 40.91 0.95
N LEU A 587 27.63 40.86 0.82
CA LEU A 587 28.54 40.33 1.84
C LEU A 587 28.96 41.46 2.79
N LEU A 588 28.52 41.37 4.03
CA LEU A 588 28.76 42.37 5.07
C LEU A 588 30.23 42.41 5.52
N ASN A 589 30.58 43.44 6.27
CA ASN A 589 31.90 43.60 6.90
C ASN A 589 32.30 42.46 7.86
N THR A 590 31.35 41.62 8.29
CA THR A 590 31.62 40.43 9.11
C THR A 590 31.70 39.15 8.28
N SER A 591 31.36 39.18 6.99
CA SER A 591 31.38 38.00 6.12
C SER A 591 32.80 37.51 5.89
N LYS A 592 33.02 36.22 6.07
CA LYS A 592 34.34 35.59 5.89
C LYS A 592 34.23 34.33 5.06
N ARG A 593 35.05 34.21 4.01
CA ARG A 593 35.17 33.00 3.18
C ARG A 593 33.84 32.55 2.59
N ALA A 594 32.97 33.49 2.23
CA ALA A 594 31.74 33.18 1.52
C ALA A 594 32.08 32.66 0.11
N GLN A 595 31.34 31.66 -0.35
CA GLN A 595 31.54 31.03 -1.65
C GLN A 595 30.28 31.19 -2.49
N ILE A 596 30.37 31.96 -3.57
CA ILE A 596 29.29 32.18 -4.52
C ILE A 596 29.69 31.54 -5.85
N SER A 597 28.89 30.59 -6.34
CA SER A 597 29.24 29.86 -7.56
C SER A 597 28.05 29.47 -8.44
N GLY A 598 28.17 29.65 -9.75
CA GLY A 598 27.07 29.36 -10.69
C GLY A 598 25.91 30.35 -10.55
N GLY A 599 24.86 30.17 -11.34
CA GLY A 599 23.63 30.95 -11.19
C GLY A 599 23.58 32.27 -11.95
N LEU A 600 22.45 32.96 -11.77
CA LEU A 600 22.05 34.15 -12.51
C LEU A 600 21.76 35.27 -11.50
N HIS A 601 22.60 36.31 -11.49
CA HIS A 601 22.56 37.33 -10.47
C HIS A 601 22.37 38.72 -11.10
N GLU A 602 21.66 39.60 -10.41
CA GLU A 602 21.61 41.01 -10.78
C GLU A 602 22.86 41.73 -10.29
N ARG A 603 23.13 41.69 -8.98
CA ARG A 603 24.28 42.36 -8.33
C ARG A 603 24.96 41.50 -7.28
N ILE A 604 26.29 41.60 -7.19
CA ILE A 604 27.09 41.06 -6.07
C ILE A 604 27.97 42.16 -5.47
N GLU A 605 27.89 42.34 -4.15
CA GLU A 605 28.62 43.36 -3.41
C GLU A 605 29.40 42.76 -2.25
N THR A 606 30.67 43.16 -2.11
CA THR A 606 31.47 42.95 -0.90
C THR A 606 31.75 44.28 -0.20
N GLN A 607 31.47 44.35 1.10
CA GLN A 607 31.71 45.54 1.91
C GLN A 607 33.11 45.57 2.50
N THR A 608 33.58 46.76 2.88
CA THR A 608 34.83 46.93 3.63
C THR A 608 34.80 46.09 4.91
N GLY A 609 35.75 45.16 5.05
CA GLY A 609 35.83 44.21 6.16
C GLY A 609 35.41 42.78 5.79
N CYS A 610 34.66 42.59 4.69
CA CYS A 610 34.44 41.26 4.11
C CYS A 610 35.80 40.63 3.75
N ASP A 611 35.99 39.35 4.05
CA ASP A 611 37.30 38.70 4.04
C ASP A 611 37.30 37.42 3.21
N SER A 612 38.19 37.30 2.23
CA SER A 612 38.43 36.09 1.43
C SER A 612 37.18 35.50 0.74
N ALA A 613 36.27 36.34 0.23
CA ALA A 613 35.11 35.85 -0.51
C ALA A 613 35.53 35.27 -1.89
N GLU A 614 35.00 34.10 -2.25
CA GLU A 614 35.24 33.44 -3.52
C GLU A 614 33.99 33.52 -4.40
N ILE A 615 34.10 34.18 -5.56
CA ILE A 615 32.98 34.44 -6.46
C ILE A 615 33.36 33.90 -7.83
N SER A 616 32.60 32.93 -8.34
CA SER A 616 33.01 32.23 -9.55
C SER A 616 31.90 31.70 -10.46
N ASN A 617 32.19 31.60 -11.75
CA ASN A 617 31.43 30.80 -12.73
C ASN A 617 29.96 31.19 -12.85
N LEU A 618 29.66 32.47 -12.78
CA LEU A 618 28.30 32.99 -12.68
C LEU A 618 28.07 34.15 -13.65
N THR A 619 26.80 34.53 -13.79
CA THR A 619 26.38 35.69 -14.56
C THR A 619 25.91 36.81 -13.64
N ILE A 620 26.34 38.05 -13.91
CA ILE A 620 25.83 39.29 -13.28
C ILE A 620 25.02 40.09 -14.30
N ASN A 621 24.29 41.13 -13.85
CA ASN A 621 23.46 41.98 -14.70
C ASN A 621 22.36 41.21 -15.48
N TYR A 622 21.98 40.02 -14.99
CA TYR A 622 21.14 39.11 -15.77
C TYR A 622 19.71 39.62 -15.95
N PHE A 623 19.11 40.20 -14.91
CA PHE A 623 17.72 40.64 -14.90
C PHE A 623 17.53 42.08 -15.43
N LYS A 624 18.63 42.79 -15.69
CA LYS A 624 18.66 44.10 -16.37
C LYS A 624 17.79 45.15 -15.66
N LYS A 625 17.84 45.18 -14.33
CA LYS A 625 17.02 46.08 -13.49
C LYS A 625 17.63 47.48 -13.30
N GLY A 626 18.77 47.76 -13.92
CA GLY A 626 19.43 49.06 -13.91
C GLY A 626 20.35 49.34 -12.70
N ASN A 627 20.39 48.43 -11.71
CA ASN A 627 21.25 48.51 -10.53
C ASN A 627 22.17 47.26 -10.37
N GLY A 628 22.33 46.48 -11.45
CA GLY A 628 23.15 45.27 -11.45
C GLY A 628 24.66 45.53 -11.48
N GLY A 629 25.44 44.45 -11.56
CA GLY A 629 26.89 44.48 -11.69
C GLY A 629 27.62 43.97 -10.45
N TYR A 630 28.79 44.54 -10.16
CA TYR A 630 29.60 44.17 -9.00
C TYR A 630 30.17 45.38 -8.25
N VAL A 631 30.34 45.22 -6.93
CA VAL A 631 31.08 46.14 -6.06
C VAL A 631 32.03 45.31 -5.20
N ASP A 632 33.31 45.67 -5.17
CA ASP A 632 34.33 44.92 -4.41
C ASP A 632 35.16 45.81 -3.49
N ASN A 633 34.68 45.96 -2.25
CA ASN A 633 35.41 46.63 -1.16
C ASN A 633 36.00 45.65 -0.14
N GLY A 634 35.84 44.34 -0.37
CA GLY A 634 36.35 43.29 0.51
C GLY A 634 37.89 43.21 0.52
N PHE A 635 38.43 42.40 1.42
CA PHE A 635 39.82 42.00 1.44
C PHE A 635 39.97 40.60 0.82
N ALA A 636 41.01 40.39 0.00
CA ALA A 636 41.32 39.10 -0.64
C ALA A 636 40.15 38.43 -1.43
N THR A 637 39.19 39.21 -1.91
CA THR A 637 38.09 38.69 -2.75
C THR A 637 38.63 38.14 -4.07
N ALA A 638 38.25 36.90 -4.40
CA ALA A 638 38.61 36.24 -5.65
C ALA A 638 37.41 36.24 -6.61
N TRP A 639 37.62 36.75 -7.84
CA TRP A 639 36.64 36.74 -8.91
C TRP A 639 37.13 35.90 -10.08
N VAL A 640 36.37 34.89 -10.48
CA VAL A 640 36.80 33.93 -11.52
C VAL A 640 35.66 33.64 -12.51
N ARG A 641 35.89 33.83 -13.81
CA ARG A 641 34.94 33.50 -14.89
C ARG A 641 33.54 34.11 -14.66
N ILE A 642 33.48 35.44 -14.61
CA ILE A 642 32.24 36.20 -14.40
C ILE A 642 31.73 36.71 -15.74
N TRP A 643 30.56 36.27 -16.17
CA TRP A 643 29.91 36.79 -17.38
C TRP A 643 29.04 37.99 -17.02
N ASP A 644 29.18 39.10 -17.74
CA ASP A 644 28.29 40.25 -17.62
C ASP A 644 27.29 40.25 -18.77
N GLU A 645 26.01 40.13 -18.44
CA GLU A 645 24.93 40.00 -19.43
C GLU A 645 24.59 41.32 -20.16
N ILE A 646 24.94 42.48 -19.62
CA ILE A 646 24.77 43.75 -20.33
C ILE A 646 25.94 43.99 -21.28
N LEU A 647 27.17 43.70 -20.83
CA LEU A 647 28.37 43.88 -21.65
C LEU A 647 28.59 42.75 -22.66
N GLN A 648 27.92 41.60 -22.49
CA GLN A 648 28.08 40.39 -23.31
C GLN A 648 29.55 39.92 -23.35
N ALA A 649 30.23 39.96 -22.21
CA ALA A 649 31.64 39.63 -22.08
C ALA A 649 32.00 39.11 -20.69
N TYR A 650 33.13 38.40 -20.60
CA TYR A 650 33.74 38.10 -19.31
C TYR A 650 34.36 39.34 -18.69
N VAL A 651 34.01 39.61 -17.44
CA VAL A 651 34.56 40.70 -16.64
C VAL A 651 35.53 40.18 -15.58
N TYR A 652 36.53 41.00 -15.29
CA TYR A 652 37.56 40.71 -14.30
C TYR A 652 37.63 41.91 -13.35
N PRO A 653 36.87 41.89 -12.24
CA PRO A 653 36.96 42.89 -11.19
C PRO A 653 38.41 43.00 -10.69
N LYS A 654 39.02 44.18 -10.85
CA LYS A 654 40.40 44.45 -10.44
C LYS A 654 40.42 45.60 -9.44
N LYS A 655 41.22 45.45 -8.38
CA LYS A 655 41.46 46.53 -7.42
C LYS A 655 42.54 47.47 -7.93
N PRO A 656 42.43 48.79 -7.67
CA PRO A 656 43.46 49.74 -8.04
C PRO A 656 44.76 49.46 -7.27
N ARG A 657 45.90 49.75 -7.91
CA ARG A 657 47.20 49.69 -7.23
C ARG A 657 47.31 50.79 -6.16
N THR A 658 47.99 50.50 -5.06
CA THR A 658 48.30 51.50 -4.02
C THR A 658 49.79 51.83 -4.07
N ALA A 659 50.15 53.12 -4.01
CA ALA A 659 51.56 53.53 -3.96
C ALA A 659 52.23 53.04 -2.67
N ILE A 660 53.51 52.65 -2.79
CA ILE A 660 54.38 52.32 -1.66
C ILE A 660 55.36 53.49 -1.49
N THR A 661 55.42 54.05 -0.28
CA THR A 661 56.39 55.09 0.05
C THR A 661 57.77 54.47 0.26
N VAL A 662 58.69 54.71 -0.68
CA VAL A 662 60.05 54.17 -0.63
C VAL A 662 60.91 55.00 0.33
N GLY A 663 61.39 54.38 1.40
CA GLY A 663 62.32 54.97 2.38
C GLY A 663 63.79 54.77 2.00
N ALA A 664 64.74 55.13 2.87
CA ALA A 664 66.18 55.10 2.59
C ALA A 664 66.71 53.73 2.09
N THR A 665 67.73 53.75 1.23
CA THR A 665 68.39 52.54 0.72
C THR A 665 69.34 51.91 1.76
N PRO A 666 69.34 50.56 1.94
CA PRO A 666 68.41 49.60 1.36
C PRO A 666 67.01 49.69 1.99
N PHE A 667 65.97 49.77 1.15
CA PHE A 667 64.58 49.83 1.57
C PHE A 667 64.00 48.42 1.64
N THR A 668 63.39 48.05 2.78
CA THR A 668 62.68 46.78 2.93
C THR A 668 61.18 47.00 2.84
N TYR A 669 60.54 46.31 1.90
CA TYR A 669 59.10 46.15 1.83
C TYR A 669 58.71 44.75 2.27
N SER A 670 57.79 44.63 3.21
CA SER A 670 57.22 43.35 3.65
C SER A 670 55.77 43.25 3.20
N ASN A 671 55.38 42.11 2.62
CA ASN A 671 53.96 41.81 2.46
C ASN A 671 53.37 41.42 3.81
N ASP A 672 53.00 42.43 4.60
CA ASP A 672 52.28 42.28 5.87
C ASP A 672 50.77 42.07 5.65
N SER A 673 50.31 42.02 4.39
CA SER A 673 48.92 41.73 4.10
C SER A 673 48.63 40.25 4.30
N ARG A 674 47.39 39.92 4.68
CA ARG A 674 46.93 38.53 4.84
C ARG A 674 46.69 37.80 3.51
N GLY A 675 47.06 38.40 2.37
CA GLY A 675 46.80 37.88 1.03
C GLY A 675 48.01 38.01 0.11
N PHE A 676 47.93 37.38 -1.06
CA PHE A 676 48.94 37.58 -2.09
C PHE A 676 48.88 39.01 -2.62
N GLU A 677 50.04 39.56 -2.95
CA GLU A 677 50.10 40.83 -3.65
C GLU A 677 51.21 40.81 -4.68
N SER A 678 51.14 41.75 -5.60
CA SER A 678 52.18 41.96 -6.57
C SER A 678 52.73 43.38 -6.46
N VAL A 679 54.04 43.49 -6.29
CA VAL A 679 54.74 44.76 -6.19
C VAL A 679 55.26 45.12 -7.57
N LEU A 680 54.72 46.20 -8.13
CA LEU A 680 55.19 46.80 -9.36
C LEU A 680 56.22 47.88 -9.04
N MET A 681 57.42 47.73 -9.60
CA MET A 681 58.50 48.70 -9.49
C MET A 681 58.82 49.29 -10.86
N VAL A 682 58.89 50.61 -10.95
CA VAL A 682 59.13 51.33 -12.22
C VAL A 682 60.09 52.50 -12.01
N GLY A 683 61.06 52.65 -12.92
CA GLY A 683 62.03 53.75 -12.89
C GLY A 683 63.07 53.63 -11.76
N GLY A 684 63.72 54.75 -11.43
CA GLY A 684 64.84 54.78 -10.49
C GLY A 684 66.13 54.15 -11.06
N ASN A 685 67.15 54.04 -10.21
CA ASN A 685 68.40 53.33 -10.51
C ASN A 685 68.64 52.29 -9.41
N VAL A 686 68.01 51.13 -9.57
CA VAL A 686 68.06 49.99 -8.63
C VAL A 686 69.36 49.22 -8.83
N THR A 687 70.13 49.07 -7.76
CA THR A 687 71.43 48.39 -7.76
C THR A 687 71.36 46.96 -7.22
N GLN A 688 70.30 46.60 -6.50
CA GLN A 688 70.03 45.22 -6.07
C GLN A 688 68.57 45.04 -5.61
N ILE A 689 67.99 43.88 -5.91
CA ILE A 689 66.73 43.40 -5.34
C ILE A 689 67.01 42.05 -4.68
N LEU A 690 66.77 41.93 -3.38
CA LEU A 690 66.78 40.65 -2.66
C LEU A 690 65.35 40.27 -2.32
N PHE A 691 64.92 39.09 -2.76
CA PHE A 691 63.71 38.45 -2.28
C PHE A 691 64.04 37.64 -1.03
N LYS A 692 63.21 37.77 0.01
CA LYS A 692 63.32 36.99 1.24
C LYS A 692 62.03 36.27 1.54
N ARG A 693 62.16 35.00 1.90
CA ARG A 693 61.08 34.17 2.44
C ARG A 693 61.64 33.37 3.59
N ASP A 694 61.13 33.62 4.79
CA ASP A 694 61.65 33.03 6.01
C ASP A 694 63.19 33.20 6.11
N ALA A 695 63.95 32.10 6.15
CA ALA A 695 65.40 32.10 6.19
C ALA A 695 66.06 32.16 4.79
N ASP A 696 65.30 31.97 3.71
CA ASP A 696 65.81 31.98 2.35
C ASP A 696 65.99 33.41 1.83
N THR A 697 67.07 33.65 1.08
CA THR A 697 67.38 34.94 0.46
C THR A 697 67.93 34.72 -0.93
N ALA A 698 67.22 35.24 -1.94
CA ALA A 698 67.59 35.14 -3.34
C ALA A 698 67.85 36.53 -3.94
N ASN A 699 68.99 36.70 -4.63
CA ASN A 699 69.26 37.91 -5.39
C ASN A 699 68.54 37.86 -6.74
N MET A 700 67.59 38.78 -6.95
CA MET A 700 66.78 38.88 -8.15
C MET A 700 67.38 39.81 -9.22
N GLY A 701 68.60 40.32 -9.00
CA GLY A 701 69.28 41.23 -9.94
C GLY A 701 68.89 42.68 -9.73
N THR A 702 68.77 43.44 -10.82
CA THR A 702 68.64 44.91 -10.81
C THR A 702 67.52 45.47 -11.68
N SER A 703 66.75 44.61 -12.37
CA SER A 703 65.71 45.03 -13.31
C SER A 703 64.39 45.40 -12.61
N SER A 704 63.76 46.49 -13.03
CA SER A 704 62.39 46.86 -12.67
C SER A 704 61.36 45.89 -13.26
N GLY A 705 60.28 45.61 -12.53
CA GLY A 705 59.24 44.69 -12.98
C GLY A 705 58.15 44.47 -11.94
N GLN A 706 57.28 43.51 -12.23
CA GLN A 706 56.23 43.05 -11.34
C GLN A 706 56.73 41.81 -10.59
N ILE A 707 56.78 41.87 -9.25
CA ILE A 707 57.21 40.77 -8.39
C ILE A 707 56.03 40.28 -7.55
N PHE A 708 55.84 38.98 -7.44
CA PHE A 708 54.76 38.37 -6.64
C PHE A 708 55.26 38.06 -5.24
N LEU A 709 54.49 38.47 -4.22
CA LEU A 709 54.79 38.26 -2.81
C LEU A 709 53.63 37.50 -2.16
N ALA A 710 53.94 36.37 -1.55
CA ALA A 710 53.07 35.71 -0.58
C ALA A 710 53.05 36.48 0.75
N PRO A 711 52.05 36.28 1.61
CA PRO A 711 52.08 36.82 2.97
C PRO A 711 53.40 36.47 3.69
N GLY A 712 54.07 37.47 4.25
CA GLY A 712 55.36 37.31 4.95
C GLY A 712 56.61 37.41 4.06
N ASP A 713 56.48 37.38 2.73
CA ASP A 713 57.61 37.62 1.82
C ASP A 713 58.09 39.07 1.92
N GLN A 714 59.39 39.30 1.73
CA GLN A 714 59.99 40.63 1.75
C GLN A 714 60.82 40.91 0.49
N LEU A 715 60.89 42.19 0.12
CA LEU A 715 61.82 42.73 -0.85
C LEU A 715 62.78 43.70 -0.15
N VAL A 716 64.08 43.44 -0.23
CA VAL A 716 65.12 44.39 0.17
C VAL A 716 65.74 45.00 -1.07
N ILE A 717 65.57 46.30 -1.24
CA ILE A 717 65.86 47.01 -2.50
C ILE A 717 66.91 48.07 -2.25
N SER A 718 68.05 47.94 -2.93
CA SER A 718 69.13 48.91 -2.92
C SER A 718 69.10 49.75 -4.20
N TYR A 719 69.34 51.05 -4.10
CA TYR A 719 69.28 51.95 -5.26
C TYR A 719 70.13 53.23 -5.07
N SER A 720 70.55 53.86 -6.16
CA SER A 720 71.15 55.21 -6.17
C SER A 720 70.14 56.31 -6.50
N THR A 721 68.99 55.95 -7.07
CA THR A 721 67.82 56.82 -7.24
C THR A 721 66.56 55.99 -6.99
N ALA A 722 65.67 56.45 -6.10
CA ALA A 722 64.53 55.67 -5.63
C ALA A 722 63.59 55.27 -6.79
N PRO A 723 63.18 53.99 -6.90
CA PRO A 723 62.15 53.57 -7.84
C PRO A 723 60.77 54.02 -7.35
N ALA A 724 59.81 54.16 -8.27
CA ALA A 724 58.40 54.25 -7.92
C ALA A 724 57.85 52.85 -7.67
N MET A 725 57.31 52.61 -6.47
CA MET A 725 56.76 51.31 -6.09
C MET A 725 55.25 51.39 -5.87
N SER A 726 54.52 50.34 -6.25
CA SER A 726 53.10 50.21 -5.95
C SER A 726 52.75 48.74 -5.71
N ARG A 727 51.87 48.49 -4.74
CA ARG A 727 51.29 47.17 -4.54
C ARG A 727 49.99 47.02 -5.33
N ILE A 728 49.79 45.81 -5.84
CA ILE A 728 48.60 45.37 -6.56
C ILE A 728 48.04 44.19 -5.75
N PRO A 729 46.91 44.37 -5.06
CA PRO A 729 46.27 43.27 -4.35
C PRO A 729 45.92 42.16 -5.34
N MET A 730 46.30 40.92 -5.00
CA MET A 730 45.99 39.73 -5.78
C MET A 730 44.93 38.92 -5.02
N GLY A 731 43.93 38.40 -5.72
CA GLY A 731 42.97 37.46 -5.10
C GLY A 731 43.66 36.14 -4.75
N GLU A 732 42.97 35.21 -4.08
CA GLU A 732 43.56 33.90 -3.73
C GLU A 732 43.74 32.96 -4.95
N ASN A 733 43.03 33.20 -6.05
CA ASN A 733 43.09 32.35 -7.26
C ASN A 733 43.95 33.00 -8.35
N HIS A 734 45.26 32.73 -8.32
CA HIS A 734 46.15 32.94 -9.47
C HIS A 734 46.73 31.60 -9.90
N THR A 735 46.08 30.97 -10.88
CA THR A 735 46.70 30.01 -11.79
C THR A 735 46.92 30.68 -13.13
#